data_AF-A0A9X0BDU9-F1
#
_entry.id   AF-A0A9X0BDU9-F1
#
_cell.length_a   1.000
_cell.length_b   1.000
_cell.length_c   1.000
_cell.angle_alpha   90.00
_cell.angle_beta   90.00
_cell.angle_gamma   90.00
#
_symmetry.space_group_name_H-M   'P 1'
#
loop_
_entity.id
_entity.type
_entity.pdbx_description
1 polymer ?
#
loop_
_entity_poly.entity_id
_entity_poly.type
_entity_poly.pdbx_seq_one_letter_code
_entity_poly.pdbx_strand_id
1 'polypeptide(L)'
;MKQWVVENKDNGFDGLVFKDAPIPTVGETEVLVKLQAASLNYRDLIIPLGKYPFPCGYPVIPGSDGAGEVIEVGSKVREFKKGDHVATLFNQGHQYGPIDIPATQTGLGGAIDGTVREYGAFEEKGLVKAAKNLSPVENSTLTCAALTSWNALYGLKPLKPGQVVLVQGTGGVSIFGLQFAKAAGATVIATTSSDQKAKKLKELGADHIINYKTDPNWGETARALTPDGAGVDHIIEVGGSGTLKQSFKAIKYEGVISVIGFLGGVSPADQPSVLDTLSNICTVRGVYVGSKALMRDMIRAIEANDIHPVVDDKVFTLAETRDAYEYMVNQPWEAQIWHNISGLDWTALPLHKAKHSAAPLLSGNDAEYNYHRHIFTGQIQLPSFGGHAQFTVRFRTSLDTDWQWVNPHHSVGDGEIVYTARESGIKKALSPYFPSQVRKEELAKYIINLSPDMQVESRTSEAPGSLLWSISGNVSAAANGASGISTLPLGTPSSIMRNFSLVRVWSPWLGPRHGRDWFELTEDAILCSFLRKDGLNLVLLAISGVNDILTVFRSGENGEVLIKARNDNTKPTQFNVLAAVAEDFEVAMSALIYESRKLVKPFSDPSMDDWEETSPISPLDDDIVIVEKDPKIQWLAEWFDGLTFCTWNSLGQDLTEEKLLQSLESLKSHGISISNLIIDDNWQSLDNEGESQFRRRWQRFEANEKAFPRGLKRTVDEIRQKHPNIQHVAVWHALFGSNGPIAQNIPEGKILAIDPDDIQPFYEDFYSYLNTVGVDSVKADAQFFLDLLENPEDRKRFTTSYQDAWSIASLKHFNTRSISCMSLVPQIMFHSQLPNNKPTIPLRNSDDFFPEVPASHPWHIFCNAHNSLLTRYLNALPDWDMFQTDHPYASFHAAARCISGGPVYITDEPGKHDLKLLDQMTAPTVQDTTIILRPSVIGRTIDVYNDYNDGQILRVGSYTGWAKTGSGILGLFNLKPADTSCMVSLIDFPGIHKDSDSQYVIRSHTSGKVTEQMHLAASSDRQSVVSIILQDKGWEILTAYPTYSFTLNGNIRSTASQGVLTNVAVLGLLGKMTGAAAVMSSDIFLVENGRLRFDIHLKALGTLGVYFSNLKDLNINRNFMVMILGKPIPPKTVWKEGGENSTVLAIDVLGAWKCMKLDSGWSNEALIQVFVG
;
A
#
# COMPACT_ATOMS: atom_id res chain seq x y z
N MET A 1 23.12 40.51 11.87
CA MET A 1 22.51 40.55 10.54
C MET A 1 21.80 39.24 10.27
N LYS A 2 20.75 39.27 9.47
CA LYS A 2 20.01 38.11 8.98
C LYS A 2 20.59 37.64 7.64
N GLN A 3 20.64 36.33 7.46
CA GLN A 3 21.09 35.70 6.21
C GLN A 3 20.48 34.31 6.01
N TRP A 4 20.50 33.84 4.77
CA TRP A 4 20.25 32.44 4.45
C TRP A 4 21.55 31.71 4.15
N VAL A 5 21.59 30.42 4.46
CA VAL A 5 22.73 29.54 4.15
C VAL A 5 22.20 28.23 3.59
N VAL A 6 22.82 27.76 2.51
CA VAL A 6 22.67 26.40 2.02
C VAL A 6 23.72 25.55 2.71
N GLU A 7 23.30 24.66 3.62
CA GLU A 7 24.23 23.91 4.46
C GLU A 7 24.86 22.70 3.75
N ASN A 8 24.07 22.01 2.91
CA ASN A 8 24.50 20.88 2.10
C ASN A 8 23.57 20.71 0.88
N LYS A 9 23.86 19.72 0.04
CA LYS A 9 23.10 19.39 -1.17
C LYS A 9 22.12 18.22 -1.00
N ASP A 10 22.06 17.62 0.18
CA ASP A 10 21.37 16.34 0.41
C ASP A 10 19.89 16.54 0.79
N ASN A 11 19.54 17.74 1.27
CA ASN A 11 18.21 18.06 1.80
C ASN A 11 17.35 18.95 0.88
N GLY A 12 17.79 19.21 -0.36
CA GLY A 12 17.08 20.10 -1.28
C GLY A 12 16.81 21.48 -0.67
N PHE A 13 15.57 21.98 -0.77
CA PHE A 13 15.20 23.29 -0.22
C PHE A 13 15.15 23.33 1.31
N ASP A 14 15.04 22.18 1.99
CA ASP A 14 15.12 22.14 3.46
C ASP A 14 16.56 22.37 3.98
N GLY A 15 17.56 22.25 3.10
CA GLY A 15 18.95 22.65 3.39
C GLY A 15 19.18 24.16 3.39
N LEU A 16 18.18 24.96 3.03
CA LEU A 16 18.21 26.42 3.07
C LEU A 16 17.76 26.91 4.46
N VAL A 17 18.68 27.46 5.25
CA VAL A 17 18.47 27.80 6.66
C VAL A 17 18.60 29.31 6.90
N PHE A 18 17.57 29.91 7.51
CA PHE A 18 17.57 31.33 7.89
C PHE A 18 18.14 31.50 9.28
N LYS A 19 19.19 32.33 9.43
CA LYS A 19 19.86 32.53 10.72
C LYS A 19 20.42 33.92 10.94
N ASP A 20 20.71 34.21 12.20
CA ASP A 20 21.49 35.37 12.61
C ASP A 20 22.99 35.13 12.43
N ALA A 21 23.71 36.17 12.00
CA ALA A 21 25.16 36.18 11.82
C ALA A 21 25.74 37.55 12.21
N PRO A 22 27.01 37.64 12.64
CA PRO A 22 27.68 38.92 12.85
C PRO A 22 27.86 39.68 11.52
N ILE A 23 27.89 41.01 11.56
CA ILE A 23 28.23 41.81 10.38
C ILE A 23 29.72 41.52 10.03
N PRO A 24 30.07 41.24 8.76
CA PRO A 24 31.45 40.96 8.38
C PRO A 24 32.38 42.13 8.67
N THR A 25 33.61 41.85 9.11
CA THR A 25 34.67 42.86 9.24
C THR A 25 35.30 43.13 7.87
N VAL A 26 35.58 44.39 7.56
CA VAL A 26 36.10 44.80 6.25
C VAL A 26 37.61 44.60 6.18
N GLY A 27 38.09 43.79 5.24
CA GLY A 27 39.50 43.68 4.90
C GLY A 27 40.07 44.92 4.18
N GLU A 28 41.38 44.98 4.00
CA GLU A 28 42.03 46.18 3.42
C GLU A 28 41.56 46.52 2.00
N THR A 29 41.17 45.53 1.20
CA THR A 29 40.69 45.67 -0.20
C THR A 29 39.19 45.45 -0.37
N GLU A 30 38.47 45.24 0.73
CA GLU A 30 37.05 44.90 0.70
C GLU A 30 36.17 46.14 0.92
N VAL A 31 34.92 45.99 0.51
CA VAL A 31 33.86 46.98 0.63
C VAL A 31 32.67 46.32 1.31
N LEU A 32 32.22 46.90 2.43
CA LEU A 32 31.00 46.47 3.11
C LEU A 32 29.80 47.13 2.46
N VAL A 33 28.91 46.30 1.94
CA VAL A 33 27.67 46.73 1.29
C VAL A 33 26.49 46.30 2.15
N LYS A 34 25.59 47.24 2.45
CA LYS A 34 24.25 46.93 2.94
C LYS A 34 23.37 46.62 1.73
N LEU A 35 23.02 45.35 1.56
CA LEU A 35 22.21 44.90 0.45
C LEU A 35 20.77 45.40 0.65
N GLN A 36 20.24 46.04 -0.38
CA GLN A 36 18.88 46.58 -0.41
C GLN A 36 17.95 45.68 -1.23
N ALA A 37 18.50 44.96 -2.21
CA ALA A 37 17.78 43.95 -2.99
C ALA A 37 18.74 42.87 -3.48
N ALA A 38 18.19 41.68 -3.68
CA ALA A 38 18.84 40.56 -4.36
C ALA A 38 17.87 39.98 -5.40
N SER A 39 18.41 39.51 -6.52
CA SER A 39 17.62 38.86 -7.58
C SER A 39 17.88 37.36 -7.61
N LEU A 40 16.84 36.58 -7.88
CA LEU A 40 16.95 35.13 -7.98
C LEU A 40 17.19 34.69 -9.42
N ASN A 41 18.05 33.70 -9.57
CA ASN A 41 18.37 33.06 -10.83
C ASN A 41 18.09 31.56 -10.73
N TYR A 42 17.88 30.89 -11.87
CA TYR A 42 17.62 29.44 -11.89
C TYR A 42 18.70 28.62 -11.19
N ARG A 43 19.96 29.08 -11.23
CA ARG A 43 21.08 28.47 -10.49
C ARG A 43 20.82 28.36 -8.99
N ASP A 44 20.14 29.34 -8.40
CA ASP A 44 19.89 29.40 -6.96
C ASP A 44 18.93 28.29 -6.54
N LEU A 45 18.05 27.84 -7.46
CA LEU A 45 17.16 26.70 -7.26
C LEU A 45 17.90 25.36 -7.37
N ILE A 46 18.88 25.24 -8.26
CA ILE A 46 19.56 23.95 -8.53
C ILE A 46 20.81 23.72 -7.68
N ILE A 47 21.33 24.75 -7.01
CA ILE A 47 22.44 24.62 -6.05
C ILE A 47 22.05 23.78 -4.83
N PRO A 48 20.94 24.06 -4.12
CA PRO A 48 20.51 23.19 -3.00
C PRO A 48 20.18 21.75 -3.43
N LEU A 49 19.91 21.53 -4.73
CA LEU A 49 19.62 20.22 -5.31
C LEU A 49 20.88 19.48 -5.80
N GLY A 50 22.08 20.06 -5.67
CA GLY A 50 23.34 19.45 -6.12
C GLY A 50 23.45 19.30 -7.65
N LYS A 51 22.64 20.02 -8.43
CA LYS A 51 22.57 19.92 -9.90
C LYS A 51 23.33 21.03 -10.64
N TYR A 52 24.00 21.94 -9.92
CA TYR A 52 24.76 23.02 -10.54
C TYR A 52 26.09 22.51 -11.13
N PRO A 53 26.37 22.71 -12.43
CA PRO A 53 27.51 22.08 -13.10
C PRO A 53 28.85 22.84 -12.90
N PHE A 54 28.84 23.97 -12.20
CA PHE A 54 30.01 24.81 -11.96
C PHE A 54 30.45 24.73 -10.49
N PRO A 55 31.66 25.21 -10.14
CA PRO A 55 32.17 25.15 -8.77
C PRO A 55 31.19 25.69 -7.73
N CYS A 56 30.97 24.91 -6.68
CA CYS A 56 30.12 25.26 -5.55
C CYS A 56 30.73 24.67 -4.26
N GLY A 57 30.81 25.48 -3.20
CA GLY A 57 31.18 25.04 -1.86
C GLY A 57 29.96 25.00 -0.94
N TYR A 58 29.98 24.15 0.08
CA TYR A 58 28.99 24.15 1.16
C TYR A 58 29.72 24.15 2.52
N PRO A 59 29.20 24.84 3.55
CA PRO A 59 28.03 25.73 3.51
C PRO A 59 28.30 27.01 2.70
N VAL A 60 27.26 27.59 2.09
CA VAL A 60 27.38 28.85 1.33
C VAL A 60 26.14 29.73 1.46
N ILE A 61 26.33 31.04 1.51
CA ILE A 61 25.22 31.99 1.36
C ILE A 61 24.80 32.02 -0.12
N PRO A 62 23.54 31.73 -0.48
CA PRO A 62 23.13 31.69 -1.88
C PRO A 62 22.92 33.10 -2.47
N GLY A 63 22.60 33.15 -3.77
CA GLY A 63 22.32 34.37 -4.54
C GLY A 63 23.58 35.02 -5.10
N SER A 64 23.64 35.18 -6.41
CA SER A 64 24.75 35.88 -7.09
C SER A 64 24.50 37.37 -7.29
N ASP A 65 23.24 37.79 -7.21
CA ASP A 65 22.77 39.07 -7.74
C ASP A 65 22.33 39.95 -6.60
N GLY A 66 22.96 41.11 -6.43
CA GLY A 66 22.69 42.01 -5.33
C GLY A 66 22.99 43.47 -5.68
N ALA A 67 22.21 44.38 -5.10
CA ALA A 67 22.44 45.80 -5.17
C ALA A 67 22.21 46.46 -3.80
N GLY A 68 22.99 47.50 -3.52
CA GLY A 68 22.95 48.14 -2.21
C GLY A 68 23.83 49.36 -2.09
N GLU A 69 24.02 49.79 -0.85
CA GLU A 69 24.79 50.99 -0.49
C GLU A 69 26.08 50.59 0.24
N VAL A 70 27.18 51.24 -0.11
CA VAL A 70 28.47 51.08 0.57
C VAL A 70 28.44 51.73 1.95
N ILE A 71 28.69 50.94 2.99
CA ILE A 71 28.68 51.39 4.40
C ILE A 71 30.09 51.69 4.90
N GLU A 72 31.06 50.90 4.47
CA GLU A 72 32.46 50.98 4.90
C GLU A 72 33.38 50.45 3.78
N VAL A 73 34.59 51.00 3.69
CA VAL A 73 35.60 50.60 2.70
C VAL A 73 36.94 50.36 3.39
N GLY A 74 37.68 49.35 2.93
CA GLY A 74 39.03 49.06 3.37
C GLY A 74 40.03 50.15 3.00
N SER A 75 41.16 50.19 3.70
CA SER A 75 42.20 51.23 3.55
C SER A 75 42.85 51.29 2.16
N LYS A 76 42.78 50.21 1.37
CA LYS A 76 43.32 50.09 0.02
C LYS A 76 42.28 50.24 -1.09
N VAL A 77 40.99 50.40 -0.77
CA VAL A 77 39.93 50.67 -1.74
C VAL A 77 40.10 52.07 -2.35
N ARG A 78 39.84 52.22 -3.65
CA ARG A 78 40.00 53.45 -4.45
C ARG A 78 38.80 53.78 -5.34
N GLU A 79 38.02 52.79 -5.78
CA GLU A 79 36.90 52.92 -6.71
C GLU A 79 35.60 53.37 -6.02
N PHE A 80 35.44 53.02 -4.73
CA PHE A 80 34.22 53.24 -3.95
C PHE A 80 34.48 54.05 -2.67
N LYS A 81 33.44 54.75 -2.23
CA LYS A 81 33.37 55.41 -0.92
C LYS A 81 32.03 55.13 -0.25
N LYS A 82 31.98 55.37 1.07
CA LYS A 82 30.73 55.30 1.84
C LYS A 82 29.63 56.14 1.18
N GLY A 83 28.44 55.55 1.04
CA GLY A 83 27.26 56.15 0.40
C GLY A 83 27.16 55.90 -1.11
N ASP A 84 28.16 55.28 -1.75
CA ASP A 84 28.03 54.90 -3.16
C ASP A 84 27.02 53.72 -3.31
N HIS A 85 26.22 53.76 -4.38
CA HIS A 85 25.35 52.65 -4.75
C HIS A 85 26.04 51.71 -5.73
N VAL A 86 25.97 50.41 -5.46
CA VAL A 86 26.72 49.37 -6.18
C VAL A 86 25.84 48.18 -6.53
N ALA A 87 26.23 47.47 -7.57
CA ALA A 87 25.75 46.14 -7.91
C ALA A 87 26.92 45.15 -7.88
N THR A 88 26.62 43.90 -7.54
CA THR A 88 27.60 42.80 -7.49
C THR A 88 28.06 42.40 -8.89
N LEU A 89 29.26 41.83 -8.99
CA LEU A 89 29.74 41.13 -10.18
C LEU A 89 29.69 39.62 -9.95
N PHE A 90 29.16 38.87 -10.91
CA PHE A 90 28.93 37.43 -10.77
C PHE A 90 30.22 36.65 -10.48
N ASN A 91 31.20 36.72 -11.38
CA ASN A 91 32.53 36.16 -11.19
C ASN A 91 33.48 37.30 -10.81
N GLN A 92 33.76 37.49 -9.51
CA GLN A 92 34.50 38.65 -9.03
C GLN A 92 35.94 38.76 -9.59
N GLY A 93 36.53 37.65 -10.05
CA GLY A 93 37.81 37.61 -10.73
C GLY A 93 37.76 37.98 -12.21
N HIS A 94 36.59 37.98 -12.86
CA HIS A 94 36.48 38.18 -14.31
C HIS A 94 36.41 39.67 -14.68
N GLN A 95 37.57 40.31 -14.75
CA GLN A 95 37.64 41.77 -14.94
C GLN A 95 37.48 42.19 -16.41
N TYR A 96 38.10 41.48 -17.35
CA TYR A 96 38.11 41.79 -18.78
C TYR A 96 38.37 40.54 -19.62
N GLY A 97 38.13 40.62 -20.93
CA GLY A 97 38.47 39.56 -21.88
C GLY A 97 37.74 38.22 -21.67
N PRO A 98 38.27 37.12 -22.24
CA PRO A 98 37.79 35.76 -21.99
C PRO A 98 37.92 35.37 -20.50
N ILE A 99 37.05 34.49 -20.02
CA ILE A 99 37.13 33.96 -18.65
C ILE A 99 38.24 32.89 -18.55
N ASP A 100 38.92 32.83 -17.40
CA ASP A 100 39.92 31.82 -17.07
C ASP A 100 39.52 30.99 -15.84
N ILE A 101 40.24 29.89 -15.58
CA ILE A 101 39.94 28.95 -14.48
C ILE A 101 39.94 29.64 -13.11
N PRO A 102 40.90 30.52 -12.76
CA PRO A 102 40.85 31.24 -11.49
C PRO A 102 39.59 32.11 -11.33
N ALA A 103 39.15 32.79 -12.39
CA ALA A 103 37.94 33.61 -12.33
C ALA A 103 36.67 32.76 -12.11
N THR A 104 36.59 31.52 -12.62
CA THR A 104 35.42 30.65 -12.37
C THR A 104 35.28 30.20 -10.92
N GLN A 105 36.35 30.27 -10.13
CA GLN A 105 36.33 29.98 -8.69
C GLN A 105 35.86 31.16 -7.82
N THR A 106 35.42 32.25 -8.45
CA THR A 106 34.96 33.47 -7.77
C THR A 106 33.47 33.75 -8.00
N GLY A 107 32.74 32.73 -8.43
CA GLY A 107 31.30 32.80 -8.67
C GLY A 107 30.50 33.01 -7.39
N LEU A 108 29.82 34.14 -7.32
CA LEU A 108 29.06 34.59 -6.16
C LEU A 108 27.84 33.70 -5.89
N GLY A 109 27.56 33.41 -4.62
CA GLY A 109 26.44 32.54 -4.22
C GLY A 109 26.63 31.10 -4.68
N GLY A 110 27.86 30.60 -4.66
CA GLY A 110 28.24 29.27 -5.12
C GLY A 110 29.66 28.90 -4.70
N ALA A 111 30.66 29.40 -5.43
CA ALA A 111 32.06 29.20 -5.05
C ALA A 111 32.46 30.08 -3.85
N ILE A 112 31.84 31.25 -3.73
CA ILE A 112 31.97 32.18 -2.60
C ILE A 112 30.58 32.64 -2.12
N ASP A 113 30.52 33.21 -0.91
CA ASP A 113 29.28 33.64 -0.25
C ASP A 113 28.53 34.76 -0.97
N GLY A 114 27.24 34.55 -1.18
CA GLY A 114 26.34 35.32 -2.00
C GLY A 114 25.65 36.53 -1.37
N THR A 115 24.48 36.86 -1.93
CA THR A 115 23.74 38.12 -1.69
C THR A 115 22.47 37.95 -0.88
N VAL A 116 22.07 36.73 -0.51
CA VAL A 116 20.89 36.51 0.33
C VAL A 116 21.23 36.74 1.82
N ARG A 117 21.57 37.99 2.14
CA ARG A 117 21.98 38.50 3.46
C ARG A 117 21.78 40.01 3.54
N GLU A 118 21.70 40.57 4.75
CA GLU A 118 21.56 42.04 4.90
C GLU A 118 22.86 42.81 4.62
N TYR A 119 24.02 42.25 4.97
CA TYR A 119 25.33 42.87 4.76
C TYR A 119 26.33 41.88 4.17
N GLY A 120 27.16 42.34 3.25
CA GLY A 120 28.23 41.54 2.67
C GLY A 120 29.51 42.35 2.50
N ALA A 121 30.64 41.75 2.85
CA ALA A 121 31.95 42.23 2.45
C ALA A 121 32.29 41.61 1.09
N PHE A 122 32.67 42.46 0.14
CA PHE A 122 33.04 42.07 -1.22
C PHE A 122 34.38 42.69 -1.57
N GLU A 123 35.22 41.98 -2.32
CA GLU A 123 36.42 42.58 -2.90
C GLU A 123 36.01 43.77 -3.79
N GLU A 124 36.82 44.85 -3.81
CA GLU A 124 36.57 46.01 -4.67
C GLU A 124 36.36 45.62 -6.14
N LYS A 125 37.12 44.64 -6.63
CA LYS A 125 37.00 44.10 -7.99
C LYS A 125 35.68 43.35 -8.26
N GLY A 126 34.97 42.95 -7.20
CA GLY A 126 33.70 42.23 -7.24
C GLY A 126 32.46 43.13 -7.27
N LEU A 127 32.63 44.45 -7.34
CA LEU A 127 31.53 45.42 -7.38
C LEU A 127 31.65 46.33 -8.61
N VAL A 128 30.50 46.83 -9.08
CA VAL A 128 30.39 47.92 -10.05
C VAL A 128 29.45 49.00 -9.51
N LYS A 129 29.59 50.24 -9.98
CA LYS A 129 28.62 51.30 -9.67
C LYS A 129 27.25 50.93 -10.25
N ALA A 130 26.21 51.09 -9.47
CA ALA A 130 24.83 50.90 -9.89
C ALA A 130 24.46 51.91 -10.99
N ALA A 131 23.55 51.52 -11.89
CA ALA A 131 22.95 52.42 -12.87
C ALA A 131 22.09 53.47 -12.14
N LYS A 132 22.28 54.74 -12.47
CA LYS A 132 21.66 55.86 -11.74
C LYS A 132 20.16 56.00 -11.97
N ASN A 133 19.67 55.54 -13.13
CA ASN A 133 18.26 55.60 -13.49
C ASN A 133 17.45 54.41 -12.92
N LEU A 134 18.09 53.47 -12.22
CA LEU A 134 17.45 52.26 -11.70
C LEU A 134 17.36 52.25 -10.18
N SER A 135 16.27 51.70 -9.66
CA SER A 135 16.10 51.39 -8.23
C SER A 135 17.06 50.26 -7.78
N PRO A 136 17.22 50.02 -6.46
CA PRO A 136 18.00 48.88 -5.98
C PRO A 136 17.45 47.53 -6.45
N VAL A 137 16.12 47.38 -6.52
CA VAL A 137 15.47 46.15 -7.01
C VAL A 137 15.87 45.89 -8.47
N GLU A 138 15.73 46.90 -9.33
CA GLU A 138 16.12 46.81 -10.74
C GLU A 138 17.64 46.58 -10.90
N ASN A 139 18.48 47.32 -10.18
CA ASN A 139 19.93 47.15 -10.23
C ASN A 139 20.37 45.74 -9.83
N SER A 140 19.66 45.08 -8.91
CA SER A 140 20.00 43.72 -8.49
C SER A 140 19.92 42.73 -9.65
N THR A 141 19.02 42.94 -10.62
CA THR A 141 18.79 42.02 -11.76
C THR A 141 19.93 42.01 -12.80
N LEU A 142 20.89 42.94 -12.69
CA LEU A 142 21.90 43.17 -13.72
C LEU A 142 23.05 42.16 -13.69
N THR A 143 23.31 41.56 -12.53
CA THR A 143 24.55 40.81 -12.26
C THR A 143 24.65 39.52 -13.08
N CYS A 144 23.58 38.74 -13.16
CA CYS A 144 23.55 37.49 -13.91
C CYS A 144 22.78 37.62 -15.22
N ALA A 145 21.46 37.85 -15.16
CA ALA A 145 20.60 37.76 -16.34
C ALA A 145 20.97 38.79 -17.42
N ALA A 146 21.04 40.07 -17.06
CA ALA A 146 21.37 41.14 -17.99
C ALA A 146 22.78 40.97 -18.58
N LEU A 147 23.77 40.73 -17.71
CA LEU A 147 25.17 40.57 -18.13
C LEU A 147 25.38 39.36 -19.06
N THR A 148 24.64 38.27 -18.82
CA THR A 148 24.64 37.10 -19.70
C THR A 148 24.12 37.47 -21.10
N SER A 149 22.99 38.16 -21.18
CA SER A 149 22.42 38.62 -22.46
C SER A 149 23.33 39.60 -23.17
N TRP A 150 23.97 40.51 -22.42
CA TRP A 150 24.93 41.45 -22.97
C TRP A 150 26.17 40.73 -23.54
N ASN A 151 26.72 39.73 -22.85
CA ASN A 151 27.84 38.93 -23.37
C ASN A 151 27.43 38.09 -24.61
N ALA A 152 26.20 37.59 -24.65
CA ALA A 152 25.68 36.88 -25.82
C ALA A 152 25.61 37.78 -27.07
N LEU A 153 25.24 39.04 -26.91
CA LEU A 153 25.09 40.01 -28.00
C LEU A 153 26.38 40.78 -28.34
N TYR A 154 27.27 41.01 -27.37
CA TYR A 154 28.41 41.91 -27.53
C TYR A 154 29.78 41.29 -27.23
N GLY A 155 29.83 40.08 -26.66
CA GLY A 155 31.09 39.50 -26.18
C GLY A 155 31.94 38.75 -27.20
N LEU A 156 31.34 38.15 -28.23
CA LEU A 156 32.06 37.48 -29.32
C LEU A 156 32.00 38.28 -30.62
N LYS A 157 30.79 38.43 -31.15
CA LYS A 157 30.49 39.18 -32.37
C LYS A 157 29.48 40.26 -31.99
N PRO A 158 29.87 41.54 -31.92
CA PRO A 158 28.95 42.60 -31.51
C PRO A 158 27.76 42.75 -32.44
N LEU A 159 26.56 42.80 -31.86
CA LEU A 159 25.31 43.08 -32.55
C LEU A 159 25.37 44.44 -33.25
N LYS A 160 24.91 44.48 -34.50
CA LYS A 160 24.82 45.69 -35.33
C LYS A 160 23.35 46.05 -35.61
N PRO A 161 23.05 47.34 -35.80
CA PRO A 161 21.73 47.78 -36.26
C PRO A 161 21.29 47.05 -37.54
N GLY A 162 20.02 46.67 -37.62
CA GLY A 162 19.43 45.94 -38.75
C GLY A 162 19.66 44.43 -38.77
N GLN A 163 20.41 43.86 -37.82
CA GLN A 163 20.52 42.41 -37.66
C GLN A 163 19.28 41.80 -36.99
N VAL A 164 19.13 40.48 -37.10
CA VAL A 164 18.02 39.74 -36.47
C VAL A 164 18.52 38.98 -35.25
N VAL A 165 17.80 39.10 -34.13
CA VAL A 165 18.04 38.38 -32.87
C VAL A 165 16.86 37.49 -32.55
N LEU A 166 17.11 36.23 -32.19
CA LEU A 166 16.09 35.32 -31.68
C LEU A 166 16.28 35.10 -30.19
N VAL A 167 15.22 35.31 -29.42
CA VAL A 167 15.17 35.07 -27.98
C VAL A 167 14.15 33.98 -27.66
N GLN A 168 14.52 33.06 -26.76
CA GLN A 168 13.68 31.92 -26.42
C GLN A 168 13.04 32.08 -25.04
N GLY A 169 11.72 31.97 -24.98
CA GLY A 169 10.96 32.10 -23.73
C GLY A 169 10.93 33.53 -23.16
N THR A 170 10.46 33.64 -21.93
CA THR A 170 10.27 34.92 -21.22
C THR A 170 11.04 34.99 -19.89
N GLY A 171 12.13 34.24 -19.78
CA GLY A 171 13.02 34.35 -18.61
C GLY A 171 13.84 35.63 -18.64
N GLY A 172 14.46 35.99 -17.51
CA GLY A 172 15.21 37.26 -17.37
C GLY A 172 16.23 37.50 -18.48
N VAL A 173 17.03 36.48 -18.84
CA VAL A 173 18.00 36.55 -19.94
C VAL A 173 17.32 36.91 -21.27
N SER A 174 16.24 36.23 -21.62
CA SER A 174 15.53 36.44 -22.89
C SER A 174 14.89 37.83 -22.97
N ILE A 175 14.35 38.32 -21.85
CA ILE A 175 13.76 39.66 -21.76
C ILE A 175 14.83 40.75 -21.89
N PHE A 176 15.96 40.64 -21.19
CA PHE A 176 17.09 41.56 -21.39
C PHE A 176 17.64 41.49 -22.81
N GLY A 177 17.73 40.29 -23.38
CA GLY A 177 18.16 40.08 -24.76
C GLY A 177 17.28 40.82 -25.77
N LEU A 178 15.96 40.75 -25.57
CA LEU A 178 14.98 41.53 -26.34
C LEU A 178 15.23 43.02 -26.17
N GLN A 179 15.29 43.53 -24.94
CA GLN A 179 15.45 44.97 -24.68
C GLN A 179 16.74 45.53 -25.28
N PHE A 180 17.87 44.83 -25.11
CA PHE A 180 19.15 45.23 -25.69
C PHE A 180 19.15 45.16 -27.22
N ALA A 181 18.55 44.13 -27.81
CA ALA A 181 18.44 44.02 -29.26
C ALA A 181 17.58 45.16 -29.84
N LYS A 182 16.45 45.50 -29.20
CA LYS A 182 15.61 46.62 -29.63
C LYS A 182 16.32 47.96 -29.48
N ALA A 183 17.04 48.19 -28.38
CA ALA A 183 17.85 49.39 -28.19
C ALA A 183 18.97 49.52 -29.24
N ALA A 184 19.49 48.40 -29.76
CA ALA A 184 20.50 48.37 -30.81
C ALA A 184 19.93 48.56 -32.23
N GLY A 185 18.60 48.67 -32.40
CA GLY A 185 17.95 48.76 -33.71
C GLY A 185 17.91 47.43 -34.46
N ALA A 186 17.89 46.30 -33.76
CA ALA A 186 17.73 44.97 -34.34
C ALA A 186 16.24 44.56 -34.46
N THR A 187 15.97 43.60 -35.35
CA THR A 187 14.69 42.88 -35.41
C THR A 187 14.74 41.73 -34.41
N VAL A 188 13.71 41.57 -33.58
CA VAL A 188 13.62 40.53 -32.57
C VAL A 188 12.51 39.54 -32.91
N ILE A 189 12.88 38.26 -32.98
CA ILE A 189 11.97 37.12 -33.02
C ILE A 189 11.96 36.48 -31.64
N ALA A 190 10.80 36.41 -30.99
CA ALA A 190 10.67 35.77 -29.68
C ALA A 190 9.89 34.45 -29.79
N THR A 191 10.28 33.43 -29.03
CA THR A 191 9.49 32.19 -28.93
C THR A 191 8.86 32.05 -27.54
N THR A 192 7.65 31.50 -27.45
CA THR A 192 6.93 31.29 -26.18
C THR A 192 6.00 30.07 -26.27
N SER A 193 5.52 29.56 -25.14
CA SER A 193 4.49 28.52 -25.06
C SER A 193 3.09 29.06 -24.74
N SER A 194 2.95 30.38 -24.60
CA SER A 194 1.75 31.03 -24.06
C SER A 194 1.44 32.31 -24.83
N ASP A 195 0.19 32.43 -25.27
CA ASP A 195 -0.32 33.59 -25.98
C ASP A 195 -0.41 34.83 -25.08
N GLN A 196 -0.59 34.65 -23.77
CA GLN A 196 -0.53 35.76 -22.81
C GLN A 196 0.89 36.32 -22.71
N LYS A 197 1.89 35.44 -22.60
CA LYS A 197 3.31 35.83 -22.64
C LYS A 197 3.69 36.48 -23.98
N ALA A 198 3.04 36.07 -25.08
CA ALA A 198 3.19 36.72 -26.38
C ALA A 198 2.73 38.19 -26.33
N LYS A 199 1.64 38.52 -25.64
CA LYS A 199 1.22 39.93 -25.48
C LYS A 199 2.31 40.76 -24.80
N LYS A 200 2.89 40.25 -23.71
CA LYS A 200 3.97 40.93 -23.00
C LYS A 200 5.22 41.12 -23.86
N LEU A 201 5.63 40.09 -24.61
CA LEU A 201 6.75 40.18 -25.55
C LEU A 201 6.51 41.23 -26.63
N LYS A 202 5.27 41.35 -27.12
CA LYS A 202 4.88 42.37 -28.10
C LYS A 202 4.94 43.78 -27.51
N GLU A 203 4.43 43.96 -26.29
CA GLU A 203 4.53 45.23 -25.56
C GLU A 203 5.97 45.69 -25.34
N LEU A 204 6.88 44.73 -25.10
CA LEU A 204 8.32 44.99 -24.95
C LEU A 204 9.02 45.28 -26.29
N GLY A 205 8.34 45.10 -27.42
CA GLY A 205 8.84 45.47 -28.74
C GLY A 205 9.37 44.31 -29.59
N ALA A 206 9.05 43.05 -29.27
CA ALA A 206 9.32 41.94 -30.21
C ALA A 206 8.58 42.16 -31.54
N ASP A 207 9.29 42.04 -32.66
CA ASP A 207 8.72 42.25 -33.99
C ASP A 207 7.93 41.03 -34.46
N HIS A 208 8.41 39.84 -34.12
CA HIS A 208 7.75 38.56 -34.40
C HIS A 208 7.72 37.68 -33.16
N ILE A 209 6.64 36.92 -33.01
CA ILE A 209 6.45 36.01 -31.88
C ILE A 209 5.93 34.67 -32.40
N ILE A 210 6.59 33.58 -31.99
CA ILE A 210 6.24 32.22 -32.39
C ILE A 210 5.81 31.43 -31.15
N ASN A 211 4.60 30.87 -31.19
CA ASN A 211 4.16 29.93 -30.16
C ASN A 211 4.61 28.51 -30.53
N TYR A 212 5.64 27.99 -29.86
CA TYR A 212 6.25 26.71 -30.24
C TYR A 212 5.39 25.49 -29.90
N LYS A 213 4.28 25.65 -29.14
CA LYS A 213 3.32 24.56 -28.91
C LYS A 213 2.42 24.33 -30.12
N THR A 214 2.06 25.41 -30.82
CA THR A 214 1.24 25.34 -32.03
C THR A 214 2.09 25.20 -33.29
N ASP A 215 3.35 25.65 -33.23
CA ASP A 215 4.34 25.47 -34.28
C ASP A 215 5.58 24.71 -33.76
N PRO A 216 5.57 23.36 -33.84
CA PRO A 216 6.72 22.55 -33.43
C PRO A 216 7.95 22.72 -34.36
N ASN A 217 7.78 23.31 -35.56
CA ASN A 217 8.85 23.60 -36.52
C ASN A 217 9.26 25.08 -36.51
N TRP A 218 9.16 25.71 -35.35
CA TRP A 218 9.41 27.14 -35.16
C TRP A 218 10.75 27.64 -35.71
N GLY A 219 11.77 26.79 -35.83
CA GLY A 219 13.07 27.17 -36.38
C GLY A 219 13.01 27.54 -37.86
N GLU A 220 12.25 26.77 -38.65
CA GLU A 220 12.01 27.05 -40.07
C GLU A 220 11.17 28.32 -40.23
N THR A 221 10.13 28.47 -39.40
CA THR A 221 9.30 29.68 -39.33
C THR A 221 10.13 30.92 -38.99
N ALA A 222 10.99 30.83 -37.97
CA ALA A 222 11.88 31.92 -37.58
C ALA A 222 12.81 32.34 -38.72
N ARG A 223 13.39 31.38 -39.45
CA ARG A 223 14.20 31.66 -40.65
C ARG A 223 13.37 32.37 -41.72
N ALA A 224 12.17 31.89 -42.01
CA ALA A 224 11.30 32.47 -43.04
C ALA A 224 10.87 33.92 -42.73
N LEU A 225 10.82 34.29 -41.46
CA LEU A 225 10.52 35.66 -41.02
C LEU A 225 11.68 36.64 -41.20
N THR A 226 12.89 36.15 -41.51
CA THR A 226 14.05 37.00 -41.75
C THR A 226 14.12 37.50 -43.21
N PRO A 227 14.78 38.64 -43.48
CA PRO A 227 14.99 39.11 -44.85
C PRO A 227 15.57 38.02 -45.74
N ASP A 228 14.93 37.79 -46.89
CA ASP A 228 15.29 36.77 -47.89
C ASP A 228 15.38 35.33 -47.35
N GLY A 229 14.81 35.04 -46.17
CA GLY A 229 14.93 33.72 -45.52
C GLY A 229 16.36 33.37 -45.09
N ALA A 230 17.23 34.38 -44.91
CA ALA A 230 18.66 34.18 -44.64
C ALA A 230 18.93 33.49 -43.28
N GLY A 231 18.03 33.66 -42.30
CA GLY A 231 18.18 33.19 -40.93
C GLY A 231 18.58 34.29 -39.96
N VAL A 232 18.67 33.94 -38.68
CA VAL A 232 18.93 34.86 -37.57
C VAL A 232 20.43 35.07 -37.35
N ASP A 233 20.88 36.30 -37.05
CA ASP A 233 22.30 36.59 -36.79
C ASP A 233 22.75 36.14 -35.38
N HIS A 234 21.90 36.34 -34.36
CA HIS A 234 22.17 35.96 -32.97
C HIS A 234 21.00 35.17 -32.35
N ILE A 235 21.28 34.01 -31.77
CA ILE A 235 20.30 33.23 -31.01
C ILE A 235 20.72 33.20 -29.53
N ILE A 236 19.82 33.63 -28.66
CA ILE A 236 19.92 33.49 -27.20
C ILE A 236 19.24 32.17 -26.82
N GLU A 237 20.05 31.12 -26.72
CA GLU A 237 19.61 29.73 -26.54
C GLU A 237 19.58 29.36 -25.05
N VAL A 238 18.37 29.26 -24.49
CA VAL A 238 18.16 28.97 -23.06
C VAL A 238 17.55 27.58 -22.81
N GLY A 239 16.99 26.94 -23.84
CA GLY A 239 16.35 25.63 -23.72
C GLY A 239 17.34 24.47 -23.76
N GLY A 240 18.50 24.63 -24.42
CA GLY A 240 19.54 23.61 -24.47
C GLY A 240 19.17 22.47 -25.43
N SER A 241 19.46 21.21 -25.10
CA SER A 241 19.30 20.09 -26.06
C SER A 241 17.88 19.93 -26.60
N GLY A 242 16.86 20.28 -25.83
CA GLY A 242 15.45 20.19 -26.29
C GLY A 242 15.08 21.17 -27.42
N THR A 243 15.84 22.25 -27.60
CA THR A 243 15.53 23.34 -28.55
C THR A 243 16.62 23.57 -29.60
N LEU A 244 17.84 23.10 -29.34
CA LEU A 244 19.01 23.40 -30.15
C LEU A 244 18.88 22.93 -31.61
N LYS A 245 18.20 21.80 -31.88
CA LYS A 245 17.88 21.33 -33.24
C LYS A 245 17.11 22.38 -34.06
N GLN A 246 16.14 23.06 -33.45
CA GLN A 246 15.37 24.11 -34.11
C GLN A 246 16.16 25.42 -34.22
N SER A 247 17.03 25.73 -33.27
CA SER A 247 17.98 26.85 -33.39
C SER A 247 18.93 26.69 -34.58
N PHE A 248 19.41 25.48 -34.87
CA PHE A 248 20.17 25.21 -36.10
C PHE A 248 19.36 25.47 -37.37
N LYS A 249 18.07 25.15 -37.38
CA LYS A 249 17.20 25.47 -38.52
C LYS A 249 17.00 26.98 -38.70
N ALA A 250 16.99 27.75 -37.60
CA ALA A 250 16.78 29.19 -37.60
C ALA A 250 18.04 30.03 -37.95
N ILE A 251 19.23 29.52 -37.67
CA ILE A 251 20.47 30.33 -37.70
C ILE A 251 20.91 30.70 -39.13
N LYS A 252 21.40 31.92 -39.30
CA LYS A 252 22.07 32.37 -40.53
C LYS A 252 23.48 31.78 -40.62
N TYR A 253 23.98 31.64 -41.85
CA TYR A 253 25.41 31.38 -42.05
C TYR A 253 26.25 32.49 -41.40
N GLU A 254 27.32 32.11 -40.71
CA GLU A 254 28.17 32.95 -39.86
C GLU A 254 27.43 33.58 -38.67
N GLY A 255 26.25 33.07 -38.33
CA GLY A 255 25.47 33.44 -37.13
C GLY A 255 26.04 32.83 -35.86
N VAL A 256 25.63 33.37 -34.70
CA VAL A 256 26.08 32.91 -33.37
C VAL A 256 24.91 32.39 -32.55
N ILE A 257 25.00 31.12 -32.14
CA ILE A 257 24.13 30.50 -31.15
C ILE A 257 24.83 30.56 -29.79
N SER A 258 24.33 31.40 -28.89
CA SER A 258 24.85 31.54 -27.53
C SER A 258 24.09 30.62 -26.58
N VAL A 259 24.71 29.50 -26.20
CA VAL A 259 24.14 28.51 -25.29
C VAL A 259 24.31 28.97 -23.85
N ILE A 260 23.19 29.21 -23.18
CA ILE A 260 23.14 29.81 -21.83
C ILE A 260 22.62 28.82 -20.80
N GLY A 261 21.64 27.98 -21.15
CA GLY A 261 20.98 27.07 -20.21
C GLY A 261 20.44 25.81 -20.87
N PHE A 262 19.78 24.99 -20.04
CA PHE A 262 19.21 23.69 -20.42
C PHE A 262 17.77 23.54 -19.91
N LEU A 263 17.00 24.64 -19.89
CA LEU A 263 15.63 24.67 -19.34
C LEU A 263 14.64 23.77 -20.08
N GLY A 264 14.94 23.37 -21.31
CA GLY A 264 14.16 22.42 -22.11
C GLY A 264 14.49 20.95 -21.83
N GLY A 265 15.36 20.66 -20.86
CA GLY A 265 15.79 19.31 -20.49
C GLY A 265 17.05 18.83 -21.21
N VAL A 266 17.67 17.78 -20.64
CA VAL A 266 18.87 17.12 -21.19
C VAL A 266 18.49 15.73 -21.67
N SER A 267 18.45 15.53 -22.99
CA SER A 267 18.25 14.22 -23.63
C SER A 267 19.48 13.89 -24.47
N PRO A 268 20.26 12.83 -24.15
CA PRO A 268 21.41 12.44 -24.96
C PRO A 268 21.04 12.14 -26.41
N ALA A 269 19.84 11.63 -26.67
CA ALA A 269 19.35 11.31 -28.01
C ALA A 269 19.03 12.55 -28.86
N ASP A 270 18.80 13.70 -28.22
CA ASP A 270 18.43 14.95 -28.89
C ASP A 270 19.57 15.96 -29.00
N GLN A 271 20.76 15.61 -28.49
CA GLN A 271 21.92 16.47 -28.64
C GLN A 271 22.33 16.58 -30.11
N PRO A 272 22.42 17.79 -30.66
CA PRO A 272 22.94 17.99 -32.00
C PRO A 272 24.45 17.71 -32.02
N SER A 273 24.91 17.32 -33.20
CA SER A 273 26.26 16.88 -33.47
C SER A 273 27.16 18.03 -33.93
N VAL A 274 28.47 17.78 -33.94
CA VAL A 274 29.45 18.71 -34.55
C VAL A 274 29.15 18.93 -36.04
N LEU A 275 28.50 17.97 -36.71
CA LEU A 275 28.09 18.08 -38.11
C LEU A 275 26.96 19.09 -38.31
N ASP A 276 26.10 19.32 -37.32
CA ASP A 276 25.05 20.33 -37.40
C ASP A 276 25.64 21.74 -37.43
N THR A 277 26.73 21.96 -36.69
CA THR A 277 27.47 23.24 -36.71
C THR A 277 28.16 23.45 -38.06
N LEU A 278 28.75 22.39 -38.63
CA LEU A 278 29.38 22.42 -39.95
C LEU A 278 28.35 22.68 -41.06
N SER A 279 27.22 21.98 -41.04
CA SER A 279 26.19 22.05 -42.09
C SER A 279 25.46 23.39 -42.12
N ASN A 280 25.38 24.08 -40.98
CA ASN A 280 24.77 25.40 -40.88
C ASN A 280 25.79 26.54 -40.87
N ILE A 281 27.10 26.25 -41.00
CA ILE A 281 28.20 27.22 -41.07
C ILE A 281 28.04 28.29 -39.98
N CYS A 282 27.95 27.90 -38.71
CA CYS A 282 27.67 28.83 -37.62
C CYS A 282 28.61 28.63 -36.43
N THR A 283 28.56 29.54 -35.46
CA THR A 283 29.28 29.41 -34.18
C THR A 283 28.31 29.02 -33.07
N VAL A 284 28.61 27.92 -32.36
CA VAL A 284 27.93 27.57 -31.11
C VAL A 284 28.86 27.87 -29.94
N ARG A 285 28.46 28.77 -29.06
CA ARG A 285 29.28 29.28 -27.95
C ARG A 285 28.58 29.12 -26.62
N GLY A 286 29.20 28.44 -25.66
CA GLY A 286 28.78 28.49 -24.26
C GLY A 286 29.04 29.86 -23.64
N VAL A 287 28.08 30.40 -22.90
CA VAL A 287 28.20 31.69 -22.21
C VAL A 287 28.13 31.48 -20.70
N TYR A 288 29.19 31.84 -19.98
CA TYR A 288 29.21 31.86 -18.52
C TYR A 288 29.20 33.30 -18.00
N VAL A 289 28.00 33.89 -17.99
CA VAL A 289 27.72 35.28 -17.57
C VAL A 289 28.58 36.29 -18.33
N GLY A 290 29.44 37.10 -17.69
CA GLY A 290 30.26 38.12 -18.36
C GLY A 290 31.23 38.84 -17.41
N SER A 291 32.10 39.69 -17.98
CA SER A 291 33.16 40.39 -17.26
C SER A 291 32.75 41.75 -16.69
N LYS A 292 33.52 42.30 -15.74
CA LYS A 292 33.33 43.65 -15.20
C LYS A 292 33.32 44.73 -16.29
N ALA A 293 34.19 44.59 -17.30
CA ALA A 293 34.23 45.50 -18.45
C ALA A 293 32.90 45.48 -19.23
N LEU A 294 32.38 44.29 -19.56
CA LEU A 294 31.08 44.14 -20.22
C LEU A 294 29.94 44.70 -19.37
N MET A 295 29.97 44.48 -18.05
CA MET A 295 28.95 45.01 -17.14
C MET A 295 28.95 46.54 -17.11
N ARG A 296 30.13 47.18 -17.11
CA ARG A 296 30.23 48.64 -17.19
C ARG A 296 29.71 49.18 -18.53
N ASP A 297 29.95 48.47 -19.62
CA ASP A 297 29.46 48.86 -20.96
C ASP A 297 27.94 48.73 -21.03
N MET A 298 27.41 47.63 -20.50
CA MET A 298 25.98 47.38 -20.35
C MET A 298 25.30 48.47 -19.51
N ILE A 299 25.85 48.83 -18.36
CA ILE A 299 25.28 49.88 -17.49
C ILE A 299 25.24 51.23 -18.23
N ARG A 300 26.30 51.59 -18.96
CA ARG A 300 26.28 52.82 -19.78
C ARG A 300 25.22 52.76 -20.87
N ALA A 301 25.01 51.61 -21.49
CA ALA A 301 23.95 51.44 -22.49
C ALA A 301 22.54 51.52 -21.87
N ILE A 302 22.36 50.96 -20.68
CA ILE A 302 21.12 51.06 -19.89
C ILE A 302 20.81 52.52 -19.58
N GLU A 303 21.77 53.27 -19.06
CA GLU A 303 21.60 54.70 -18.73
C GLU A 303 21.34 55.54 -20.00
N ALA A 304 22.04 55.25 -21.10
CA ALA A 304 21.91 56.02 -22.35
C ALA A 304 20.59 55.80 -23.08
N ASN A 305 19.96 54.63 -22.91
CA ASN A 305 18.70 54.26 -23.57
C ASN A 305 17.51 54.20 -22.61
N ASP A 306 17.71 54.60 -21.35
CA ASP A 306 16.72 54.54 -20.27
C ASP A 306 16.02 53.18 -20.15
N ILE A 307 16.81 52.10 -20.19
CA ILE A 307 16.28 50.73 -20.18
C ILE A 307 15.96 50.33 -18.75
N HIS A 308 14.68 50.11 -18.45
CA HIS A 308 14.24 49.56 -17.17
C HIS A 308 14.10 48.03 -17.23
N PRO A 309 14.72 47.27 -16.31
CA PRO A 309 14.50 45.83 -16.18
C PRO A 309 13.02 45.48 -15.96
N VAL A 310 12.56 44.39 -16.57
CA VAL A 310 11.24 43.83 -16.26
C VAL A 310 11.35 43.02 -14.96
N VAL A 311 10.78 43.56 -13.89
CA VAL A 311 10.66 42.89 -12.59
C VAL A 311 9.30 42.21 -12.50
N ASP A 312 9.25 41.04 -11.85
CA ASP A 312 7.99 40.33 -11.58
C ASP A 312 7.09 41.16 -10.64
N ASP A 313 5.77 40.98 -10.73
CA ASP A 313 4.81 41.70 -9.91
C ASP A 313 4.96 41.36 -8.41
N LYS A 314 5.60 40.22 -8.08
CA LYS A 314 5.84 39.79 -6.70
C LYS A 314 7.31 39.97 -6.29
N VAL A 315 7.51 40.84 -5.30
CA VAL A 315 8.80 41.02 -4.60
C VAL A 315 8.68 40.49 -3.17
N PHE A 316 9.67 39.73 -2.74
CA PHE A 316 9.71 39.06 -1.43
C PHE A 316 10.69 39.75 -0.48
N THR A 317 10.41 39.67 0.81
CA THR A 317 11.37 40.08 1.84
C THR A 317 12.49 39.04 1.97
N LEU A 318 13.61 39.42 2.60
CA LEU A 318 14.73 38.49 2.83
C LEU A 318 14.27 37.23 3.59
N ALA A 319 13.39 37.36 4.59
CA ALA A 319 12.89 36.23 5.36
C ALA A 319 11.98 35.27 4.56
N GLU A 320 11.47 35.71 3.40
CA GLU A 320 10.61 34.93 2.51
C GLU A 320 11.40 34.33 1.32
N THR A 321 12.74 34.27 1.40
CA THR A 321 13.56 33.74 0.29
C THR A 321 13.16 32.33 -0.12
N ARG A 322 12.82 31.46 0.86
CA ARG A 322 12.31 30.12 0.57
C ARG A 322 11.01 30.16 -0.23
N ASP A 323 10.07 31.02 0.16
CA ASP A 323 8.80 31.21 -0.56
C ASP A 323 9.04 31.74 -1.97
N ALA A 324 10.05 32.59 -2.16
CA ALA A 324 10.46 33.08 -3.47
C ALA A 324 11.04 31.97 -4.36
N TYR A 325 11.82 31.04 -3.79
CA TYR A 325 12.31 29.85 -4.51
C TYR A 325 11.14 28.97 -4.95
N GLU A 326 10.21 28.71 -4.03
CA GLU A 326 9.02 27.93 -4.31
C GLU A 326 8.10 28.62 -5.34
N TYR A 327 7.97 29.95 -5.29
CA TYR A 327 7.21 30.72 -6.27
C TYR A 327 7.83 30.62 -7.67
N MET A 328 9.15 30.72 -7.80
CA MET A 328 9.85 30.59 -9.07
C MET A 328 9.72 29.18 -9.68
N VAL A 329 9.48 28.16 -8.85
CA VAL A 329 9.27 26.76 -9.27
C VAL A 329 7.79 26.43 -9.56
N ASN A 330 6.86 26.98 -8.78
CA ASN A 330 5.45 26.57 -8.80
C ASN A 330 4.68 27.09 -10.03
N GLN A 331 4.09 26.18 -10.79
CA GLN A 331 2.96 26.49 -11.69
C GLN A 331 1.64 26.49 -10.89
N PRO A 332 0.68 27.40 -11.13
CA PRO A 332 -0.58 27.42 -10.43
C PRO A 332 -1.50 26.30 -10.95
N TRP A 333 -1.44 25.13 -10.31
CA TRP A 333 -2.36 24.03 -10.56
C TRP A 333 -3.70 24.26 -9.87
N GLU A 334 -4.78 23.97 -10.57
CA GLU A 334 -6.12 23.86 -10.01
C GLU A 334 -6.70 22.48 -10.27
N ALA A 335 -7.45 21.96 -9.30
CA ALA A 335 -8.17 20.71 -9.42
C ALA A 335 -9.61 20.88 -8.93
N GLN A 336 -10.53 20.15 -9.55
CA GLN A 336 -11.95 20.14 -9.20
C GLN A 336 -12.48 18.72 -9.20
N ILE A 337 -13.36 18.42 -8.24
CA ILE A 337 -14.25 17.27 -8.34
C ILE A 337 -15.50 17.74 -9.05
N TRP A 338 -15.80 17.16 -10.20
CA TRP A 338 -17.08 17.33 -10.89
C TRP A 338 -17.98 16.19 -10.43
N HIS A 339 -19.16 16.47 -9.88
CA HIS A 339 -19.99 15.44 -9.24
C HIS A 339 -21.48 15.74 -9.29
N ASN A 340 -22.31 14.71 -9.09
CA ASN A 340 -23.76 14.83 -8.89
C ASN A 340 -24.20 14.45 -7.45
N ILE A 341 -23.29 14.53 -6.47
CA ILE A 341 -23.58 14.22 -5.05
C ILE A 341 -24.68 15.13 -4.45
N SER A 342 -24.72 16.41 -4.84
CA SER A 342 -25.65 17.39 -4.25
C SER A 342 -27.01 17.45 -4.98
N GLY A 343 -27.20 16.71 -6.07
CA GLY A 343 -28.41 16.75 -6.90
C GLY A 343 -28.21 16.05 -8.25
N LEU A 344 -29.28 15.94 -9.06
CA LEU A 344 -29.21 15.25 -10.36
C LEU A 344 -28.25 15.91 -11.36
N ASP A 345 -28.07 17.24 -11.25
CA ASP A 345 -27.16 18.00 -12.09
C ASP A 345 -25.72 17.91 -11.59
N TRP A 346 -24.78 17.76 -12.53
CA TRP A 346 -23.37 17.77 -12.19
C TRP A 346 -22.88 19.19 -11.86
N THR A 347 -22.12 19.31 -10.79
CA THR A 347 -21.58 20.57 -10.27
C THR A 347 -20.09 20.45 -9.96
N ALA A 348 -19.37 21.57 -9.98
CA ALA A 348 -17.96 21.62 -9.60
C ALA A 348 -17.82 21.88 -8.10
N LEU A 349 -16.98 21.09 -7.45
CA LEU A 349 -16.34 21.43 -6.20
C LEU A 349 -14.89 21.86 -6.47
N PRO A 350 -14.56 23.17 -6.32
CA PRO A 350 -13.19 23.65 -6.24
C PRO A 350 -12.43 22.97 -5.11
N LEU A 351 -11.24 22.43 -5.43
CA LEU A 351 -10.33 21.90 -4.43
C LEU A 351 -9.24 22.94 -4.11
N HIS A 352 -8.79 22.93 -2.86
CA HIS A 352 -7.71 23.78 -2.38
C HIS A 352 -6.41 22.97 -2.30
N LYS A 353 -5.30 23.55 -2.74
CA LYS A 353 -3.99 22.91 -2.60
C LYS A 353 -3.67 22.73 -1.11
N ALA A 354 -3.33 21.52 -0.71
CA ALA A 354 -3.02 21.14 0.66
C ALA A 354 -1.52 20.83 0.81
N LYS A 355 -1.06 20.77 2.06
CA LYS A 355 0.30 20.34 2.40
C LYS A 355 0.51 18.87 2.03
N HIS A 356 1.75 18.49 1.72
CA HIS A 356 2.12 17.09 1.43
C HIS A 356 1.77 16.12 2.57
N SER A 357 1.74 16.61 3.81
CA SER A 357 1.38 15.85 5.01
C SER A 357 -0.10 15.46 5.08
N ALA A 358 -0.99 16.04 4.26
CA ALA A 358 -2.42 15.70 4.26
C ALA A 358 -2.70 14.28 3.74
N ALA A 359 -1.86 13.78 2.82
CA ALA A 359 -1.88 12.40 2.37
C ALA A 359 -0.44 11.97 2.05
N PRO A 360 0.35 11.51 3.04
CA PRO A 360 1.73 11.11 2.81
C PRO A 360 1.81 9.90 1.87
N LEU A 361 2.87 9.81 1.06
CA LEU A 361 3.18 8.62 0.25
C LEU A 361 4.02 7.65 1.07
N LEU A 362 3.53 6.43 1.27
CA LEU A 362 4.21 5.45 2.12
C LEU A 362 4.96 4.35 1.38
N SER A 363 4.66 4.05 0.11
CA SER A 363 5.25 2.91 -0.61
C SER A 363 6.61 3.16 -1.27
N GLY A 364 7.19 4.36 -1.13
CA GLY A 364 8.46 4.74 -1.75
C GLY A 364 8.85 6.19 -1.44
N ASN A 365 9.93 6.70 -2.02
CA ASN A 365 10.30 8.12 -1.90
C ASN A 365 9.79 8.93 -3.07
N ASP A 366 9.28 10.15 -2.81
CA ASP A 366 8.83 11.06 -3.89
C ASP A 366 9.94 11.30 -4.95
N ALA A 367 11.22 11.24 -4.55
CA ALA A 367 12.37 11.40 -5.44
C ALA A 367 12.64 10.22 -6.39
N GLU A 368 12.10 9.02 -6.10
CA GLU A 368 12.23 7.84 -6.97
C GLU A 368 11.32 7.94 -8.19
N TYR A 369 10.35 8.84 -8.15
CA TYR A 369 9.39 9.04 -9.21
C TYR A 369 9.67 10.30 -10.02
N ASN A 370 9.62 10.19 -11.35
CA ASN A 370 9.84 11.30 -12.28
C ASN A 370 8.60 12.23 -12.42
N TYR A 371 7.88 12.51 -11.34
CA TYR A 371 6.70 13.41 -11.36
C TYR A 371 6.67 14.39 -10.18
N HIS A 372 5.97 15.50 -10.35
CA HIS A 372 5.65 16.44 -9.28
C HIS A 372 4.33 16.04 -8.63
N ARG A 373 4.33 15.85 -7.30
CA ARG A 373 3.12 15.50 -6.56
C ARG A 373 2.45 16.76 -5.99
N HIS A 374 1.16 16.92 -6.26
CA HIS A 374 0.34 17.98 -5.68
C HIS A 374 -0.89 17.36 -5.00
N ILE A 375 -1.22 17.83 -3.80
CA ILE A 375 -2.38 17.37 -3.05
C ILE A 375 -3.43 18.46 -3.05
N PHE A 376 -4.66 18.09 -3.35
CA PHE A 376 -5.81 18.97 -3.34
C PHE A 376 -6.92 18.39 -2.47
N THR A 377 -7.54 19.24 -1.65
CA THR A 377 -8.57 18.84 -0.69
C THR A 377 -9.80 19.71 -0.83
N GLY A 378 -10.97 19.11 -0.61
CA GLY A 378 -12.26 19.78 -0.54
C GLY A 378 -13.22 18.93 0.28
N GLN A 379 -14.31 19.53 0.75
CA GLN A 379 -15.34 18.83 1.51
C GLN A 379 -16.67 18.92 0.79
N ILE A 380 -17.32 17.76 0.59
CA ILE A 380 -18.67 17.67 0.06
C ILE A 380 -19.55 17.09 1.16
N GLN A 381 -20.63 17.78 1.48
CA GLN A 381 -21.59 17.27 2.44
C GLN A 381 -22.52 16.27 1.75
N LEU A 382 -22.49 15.01 2.20
CA LEU A 382 -23.44 13.99 1.73
C LEU A 382 -24.89 14.36 2.11
N PRO A 383 -25.88 14.07 1.24
CA PRO A 383 -27.30 14.22 1.54
C PRO A 383 -27.75 13.47 2.80
N SER A 384 -28.89 13.84 3.36
CA SER A 384 -29.45 13.21 4.57
C SER A 384 -30.10 11.85 4.32
N PHE A 385 -30.53 11.59 3.08
CA PHE A 385 -31.07 10.31 2.61
C PHE A 385 -29.98 9.45 1.97
N GLY A 386 -30.17 8.13 2.00
CA GLY A 386 -29.26 7.19 1.36
C GLY A 386 -29.36 7.32 -0.17
N GLY A 387 -28.24 7.16 -0.85
CA GLY A 387 -28.18 7.40 -2.28
C GLY A 387 -26.85 6.98 -2.90
N HIS A 388 -26.79 7.25 -4.20
CA HIS A 388 -25.61 7.02 -5.01
C HIS A 388 -25.32 8.28 -5.83
N ALA A 389 -24.04 8.55 -6.00
CA ALA A 389 -23.54 9.62 -6.85
C ALA A 389 -22.29 9.18 -7.61
N GLN A 390 -22.06 9.84 -8.73
CA GLN A 390 -20.86 9.73 -9.53
C GLN A 390 -20.04 11.01 -9.42
N PHE A 391 -18.74 10.87 -9.62
CA PHE A 391 -17.83 11.98 -9.71
C PHE A 391 -16.70 11.68 -10.69
N THR A 392 -16.10 12.73 -11.23
CA THR A 392 -14.84 12.68 -11.97
C THR A 392 -13.95 13.83 -11.51
N VAL A 393 -12.67 13.75 -11.84
CA VAL A 393 -11.68 14.77 -11.52
C VAL A 393 -11.28 15.49 -12.80
N ARG A 394 -11.21 16.82 -12.71
CA ARG A 394 -10.60 17.67 -13.73
C ARG A 394 -9.55 18.58 -13.13
N PHE A 395 -8.54 18.91 -13.92
CA PHE A 395 -7.43 19.77 -13.49
C PHE A 395 -6.98 20.70 -14.61
N ARG A 396 -6.26 21.76 -14.26
CA ARG A 396 -5.56 22.63 -15.20
C ARG A 396 -4.28 23.16 -14.58
N THR A 397 -3.25 23.38 -15.40
CA THR A 397 -1.90 23.76 -14.94
C THR A 397 -1.69 25.28 -14.87
N SER A 398 -2.68 26.05 -15.35
CA SER A 398 -2.81 27.50 -15.10
C SER A 398 -4.26 27.96 -15.28
N LEU A 399 -4.57 29.16 -14.75
CA LEU A 399 -5.87 29.82 -14.91
C LEU A 399 -6.29 30.02 -16.38
N ASP A 400 -5.31 30.07 -17.28
CA ASP A 400 -5.48 30.37 -18.70
C ASP A 400 -5.45 29.13 -19.60
N THR A 401 -5.41 27.93 -19.01
CA THR A 401 -5.47 26.65 -19.74
C THR A 401 -6.85 25.99 -19.62
N ASP A 402 -7.26 25.28 -20.66
CA ASP A 402 -8.50 24.49 -20.65
C ASP A 402 -8.45 23.40 -19.60
N TRP A 403 -9.61 23.07 -19.03
CA TRP A 403 -9.76 21.94 -18.11
C TRP A 403 -9.48 20.62 -18.82
N GLN A 404 -8.62 19.82 -18.21
CA GLN A 404 -8.35 18.44 -18.60
C GLN A 404 -9.12 17.50 -17.68
N TRP A 405 -9.70 16.44 -18.25
CA TRP A 405 -10.42 15.42 -17.51
C TRP A 405 -9.51 14.21 -17.27
N VAL A 406 -9.59 13.58 -16.10
CA VAL A 406 -8.74 12.41 -15.79
C VAL A 406 -9.12 11.19 -16.63
N ASN A 407 -10.40 11.01 -16.96
CA ASN A 407 -10.91 9.80 -17.64
C ASN A 407 -10.19 9.49 -18.97
N PRO A 408 -10.08 10.43 -19.94
CA PRO A 408 -9.43 10.16 -21.22
C PRO A 408 -7.92 9.91 -21.10
N HIS A 409 -7.27 10.49 -20.09
CA HIS A 409 -5.83 10.38 -19.89
C HIS A 409 -5.41 9.05 -19.25
N HIS A 410 -6.27 8.46 -18.42
CA HIS A 410 -5.94 7.24 -17.65
C HIS A 410 -6.80 6.03 -18.00
N SER A 411 -7.69 6.15 -19.00
CA SER A 411 -8.64 5.10 -19.38
C SER A 411 -9.46 4.59 -18.19
N VAL A 412 -9.85 5.50 -17.28
CA VAL A 412 -10.67 5.21 -16.10
C VAL A 412 -12.07 5.80 -16.28
N GLY A 413 -13.09 5.09 -15.78
CA GLY A 413 -14.46 5.59 -15.72
C GLY A 413 -14.67 6.61 -14.60
N ASP A 414 -15.91 7.08 -14.46
CA ASP A 414 -16.29 7.92 -13.32
C ASP A 414 -16.21 7.13 -12.01
N GLY A 415 -15.80 7.81 -10.94
CA GLY A 415 -15.84 7.27 -9.59
C GLY A 415 -17.29 7.20 -9.08
N GLU A 416 -17.58 6.17 -8.29
CA GLU A 416 -18.91 5.92 -7.72
C GLU A 416 -18.85 6.04 -6.19
N ILE A 417 -19.86 6.69 -5.60
CA ILE A 417 -20.04 6.80 -4.15
C ILE A 417 -21.43 6.30 -3.82
N VAL A 418 -21.51 5.35 -2.89
CA VAL A 418 -22.77 4.85 -2.32
C VAL A 418 -22.77 5.16 -0.83
N TYR A 419 -23.86 5.72 -0.32
CA TYR A 419 -23.96 6.15 1.08
C TYR A 419 -25.35 5.85 1.65
N THR A 420 -25.39 5.49 2.93
CA THR A 420 -26.63 5.23 3.68
C THR A 420 -27.23 6.52 4.24
N ALA A 421 -28.53 6.50 4.56
CA ALA A 421 -29.20 7.62 5.22
C ALA A 421 -28.62 7.85 6.63
N ARG A 422 -28.52 9.11 7.06
CA ARG A 422 -28.03 9.45 8.42
C ARG A 422 -28.87 8.80 9.54
N GLU A 423 -30.17 8.61 9.30
CA GLU A 423 -31.06 7.77 10.09
C GLU A 423 -31.58 6.63 9.21
N SER A 424 -30.98 5.44 9.29
CA SER A 424 -31.40 4.33 8.45
C SER A 424 -32.82 3.84 8.75
N GLY A 425 -33.52 3.41 7.70
CA GLY A 425 -34.84 2.77 7.82
C GLY A 425 -34.81 1.50 8.68
N ILE A 426 -33.65 0.85 8.80
CA ILE A 426 -33.44 -0.33 9.65
C ILE A 426 -33.52 0.04 11.14
N LYS A 427 -32.88 1.13 11.57
CA LYS A 427 -33.00 1.64 12.96
C LYS A 427 -34.45 1.99 13.32
N LYS A 428 -35.23 2.47 12.34
CA LYS A 428 -36.69 2.72 12.51
C LYS A 428 -37.49 1.42 12.59
N ALA A 429 -37.19 0.42 11.76
CA ALA A 429 -37.85 -0.89 11.75
C ALA A 429 -37.56 -1.73 13.00
N LEU A 430 -36.40 -1.52 13.64
CA LEU A 430 -35.98 -2.19 14.89
C LEU A 430 -36.40 -1.44 16.16
N SER A 431 -37.15 -0.34 16.05
CA SER A 431 -37.54 0.49 17.20
C SER A 431 -38.52 -0.25 18.14
N PRO A 432 -38.29 -0.26 19.47
CA PRO A 432 -39.16 -0.95 20.44
C PRO A 432 -40.59 -0.37 20.52
N TYR A 433 -40.81 0.83 19.96
CA TYR A 433 -42.15 1.42 19.84
C TYR A 433 -43.00 0.78 18.72
N PHE A 434 -42.40 -0.10 17.90
CA PHE A 434 -43.07 -0.94 16.91
C PHE A 434 -42.72 -2.41 17.19
N PRO A 435 -43.46 -3.12 18.07
CA PRO A 435 -43.12 -4.49 18.41
C PRO A 435 -43.25 -5.44 17.21
N SER A 436 -42.12 -6.08 16.89
CA SER A 436 -41.96 -7.42 16.30
C SER A 436 -43.11 -7.97 15.46
N GLN A 437 -43.11 -7.64 14.17
CA GLN A 437 -43.39 -8.56 13.07
C GLN A 437 -42.81 -7.90 11.82
N VAL A 438 -41.50 -8.09 11.58
CA VAL A 438 -40.94 -7.83 10.24
C VAL A 438 -41.75 -8.74 9.32
N ARG A 439 -42.50 -8.13 8.41
CA ARG A 439 -43.63 -8.81 7.75
C ARG A 439 -43.16 -9.35 6.40
N LYS A 440 -43.82 -10.35 5.81
CA LYS A 440 -43.49 -10.84 4.44
C LYS A 440 -43.47 -9.66 3.44
N GLU A 441 -44.33 -8.67 3.66
CA GLU A 441 -44.43 -7.43 2.90
C GLU A 441 -43.17 -6.54 3.02
N GLU A 442 -42.34 -6.71 4.05
CA GLU A 442 -41.12 -5.93 4.23
C GLU A 442 -39.97 -6.44 3.36
N LEU A 443 -39.86 -7.77 3.18
CA LEU A 443 -38.90 -8.35 2.23
C LEU A 443 -39.17 -7.89 0.79
N ALA A 444 -40.45 -7.65 0.45
CA ALA A 444 -40.85 -7.15 -0.86
C ALA A 444 -40.30 -5.76 -1.22
N LYS A 445 -39.80 -4.98 -0.23
CA LYS A 445 -39.07 -3.73 -0.47
C LYS A 445 -37.70 -3.98 -1.12
N TYR A 446 -37.10 -5.14 -0.84
CA TYR A 446 -35.74 -5.51 -1.27
C TYR A 446 -35.75 -6.50 -2.43
N ILE A 447 -36.81 -7.32 -2.55
CA ILE A 447 -37.01 -8.29 -3.64
C ILE A 447 -38.40 -8.06 -4.23
N ILE A 448 -38.47 -7.51 -5.44
CA ILE A 448 -39.73 -7.31 -6.17
C ILE A 448 -40.19 -8.60 -6.83
N ASN A 449 -41.50 -8.70 -7.11
CA ASN A 449 -42.12 -9.90 -7.69
C ASN A 449 -41.83 -11.17 -6.86
N LEU A 450 -41.83 -11.03 -5.52
CA LEU A 450 -41.60 -12.14 -4.60
C LEU A 450 -42.61 -13.26 -4.88
N SER A 451 -42.11 -14.47 -5.14
CA SER A 451 -42.96 -15.58 -5.59
C SER A 451 -44.03 -15.96 -4.56
N PRO A 452 -45.29 -16.20 -5.00
CA PRO A 452 -46.35 -16.68 -4.11
C PRO A 452 -46.09 -18.10 -3.59
N ASP A 453 -45.28 -18.89 -4.31
CA ASP A 453 -44.93 -20.28 -3.96
C ASP A 453 -43.91 -20.37 -2.82
N MET A 454 -43.38 -19.23 -2.36
CA MET A 454 -42.42 -19.13 -1.26
C MET A 454 -43.11 -18.83 0.08
N GLN A 455 -42.76 -19.63 1.08
CA GLN A 455 -43.06 -19.35 2.48
C GLN A 455 -41.95 -18.44 3.02
N VAL A 456 -42.33 -17.30 3.61
CA VAL A 456 -41.39 -16.31 4.15
C VAL A 456 -41.76 -16.03 5.59
N GLU A 457 -40.82 -16.30 6.48
CA GLU A 457 -40.95 -16.11 7.92
C GLU A 457 -39.88 -15.12 8.40
N SER A 458 -40.28 -14.10 9.16
CA SER A 458 -39.32 -13.19 9.78
C SER A 458 -38.67 -13.84 11.00
N ARG A 459 -37.38 -13.57 11.19
CA ARG A 459 -36.60 -13.99 12.36
C ARG A 459 -36.04 -12.78 13.09
N THR A 460 -35.85 -12.92 14.40
CA THR A 460 -35.12 -11.93 15.19
C THR A 460 -33.63 -12.14 14.99
N SER A 461 -32.93 -11.13 14.47
CA SER A 461 -31.48 -11.20 14.28
C SER A 461 -30.74 -11.04 15.60
N GLU A 462 -29.71 -11.87 15.80
CA GLU A 462 -28.72 -11.75 16.89
C GLU A 462 -27.57 -10.80 16.54
N ALA A 463 -27.51 -10.29 15.31
CA ALA A 463 -26.56 -9.27 14.88
C ALA A 463 -27.24 -7.90 14.85
N PRO A 464 -26.95 -6.99 15.81
CA PRO A 464 -27.61 -5.69 15.89
C PRO A 464 -27.48 -4.88 14.60
N GLY A 465 -28.57 -4.24 14.16
CA GLY A 465 -28.57 -3.45 12.92
C GLY A 465 -28.87 -4.24 11.64
N SER A 466 -29.41 -5.46 11.76
CA SER A 466 -29.86 -6.25 10.62
C SER A 466 -31.32 -6.71 10.72
N LEU A 467 -31.96 -6.85 9.57
CA LEU A 467 -33.24 -7.54 9.38
C LEU A 467 -32.96 -8.96 8.86
N LEU A 468 -33.77 -9.94 9.24
CA LEU A 468 -33.53 -11.36 8.92
C LEU A 468 -34.83 -12.10 8.59
N TRP A 469 -34.78 -12.95 7.56
CA TRP A 469 -35.88 -13.81 7.12
C TRP A 469 -35.39 -15.23 6.83
N SER A 470 -36.28 -16.20 7.08
CA SER A 470 -36.20 -17.57 6.61
C SER A 470 -37.19 -17.76 5.47
N ILE A 471 -36.72 -18.35 4.37
CA ILE A 471 -37.49 -18.57 3.15
C ILE A 471 -37.45 -20.06 2.83
N SER A 472 -38.62 -20.67 2.65
CA SER A 472 -38.73 -22.10 2.32
C SER A 472 -39.70 -22.36 1.17
N GLY A 473 -39.49 -23.47 0.49
CA GLY A 473 -40.33 -23.94 -0.61
C GLY A 473 -40.25 -25.46 -0.74
N ASN A 474 -41.26 -26.05 -1.36
CA ASN A 474 -41.39 -27.51 -1.45
C ASN A 474 -40.54 -28.09 -2.58
N VAL A 475 -39.97 -29.27 -2.33
CA VAL A 475 -39.26 -30.10 -3.31
C VAL A 475 -39.85 -31.51 -3.29
N SER A 476 -40.07 -32.09 -4.47
CA SER A 476 -40.56 -33.46 -4.61
C SER A 476 -39.56 -34.48 -4.04
N ALA A 477 -40.04 -35.68 -3.72
CA ALA A 477 -39.20 -36.79 -3.32
C ALA A 477 -38.29 -37.28 -4.46
N ALA A 478 -37.16 -37.88 -4.10
CA ALA A 478 -36.40 -38.75 -4.99
C ALA A 478 -37.24 -39.98 -5.39
N ALA A 479 -37.20 -40.35 -6.66
CA ALA A 479 -37.94 -41.48 -7.22
C ALA A 479 -37.17 -42.13 -8.37
N ASN A 480 -37.27 -43.45 -8.52
CA ASN A 480 -36.65 -44.23 -9.59
C ASN A 480 -35.13 -43.99 -9.76
N GLY A 481 -34.40 -43.84 -8.65
CA GLY A 481 -32.95 -43.61 -8.67
C GLY A 481 -32.52 -42.17 -9.03
N ALA A 482 -33.46 -41.24 -9.19
CA ALA A 482 -33.18 -39.83 -9.44
C ALA A 482 -33.68 -38.94 -8.30
N SER A 483 -32.94 -37.87 -7.99
CA SER A 483 -33.33 -36.87 -6.99
C SER A 483 -34.59 -36.11 -7.40
N GLY A 484 -35.37 -35.66 -6.42
CA GLY A 484 -36.38 -34.64 -6.65
C GLY A 484 -35.69 -33.29 -6.89
N ILE A 485 -36.05 -32.59 -7.96
CA ILE A 485 -35.48 -31.27 -8.29
C ILE A 485 -36.61 -30.26 -8.38
N SER A 486 -36.41 -29.11 -7.75
CA SER A 486 -37.29 -27.96 -7.86
C SER A 486 -36.45 -26.72 -8.17
N THR A 487 -36.88 -25.94 -9.16
CA THR A 487 -36.30 -24.64 -9.46
C THR A 487 -37.42 -23.64 -9.44
N LEU A 488 -37.40 -22.73 -8.45
CA LEU A 488 -38.47 -21.78 -8.22
C LEU A 488 -37.91 -20.36 -8.18
N PRO A 489 -38.59 -19.37 -8.79
CA PRO A 489 -38.18 -17.98 -8.67
C PRO A 489 -38.39 -17.51 -7.22
N LEU A 490 -37.40 -16.82 -6.66
CA LEU A 490 -37.57 -16.04 -5.44
C LEU A 490 -38.18 -14.68 -5.78
N GLY A 491 -37.61 -13.99 -6.76
CA GLY A 491 -37.97 -12.65 -7.22
C GLY A 491 -36.73 -11.89 -7.71
N THR A 492 -36.88 -10.61 -8.05
CA THR A 492 -35.77 -9.78 -8.56
C THR A 492 -35.29 -8.82 -7.46
N PRO A 493 -33.99 -8.78 -7.11
CA PRO A 493 -33.49 -7.81 -6.14
C PRO A 493 -33.68 -6.38 -6.67
N SER A 494 -34.18 -5.48 -5.82
CA SER A 494 -34.54 -4.12 -6.23
C SER A 494 -33.41 -3.13 -5.99
N SER A 495 -33.35 -2.09 -6.83
CA SER A 495 -32.41 -0.97 -6.70
C SER A 495 -30.94 -1.38 -6.59
N ILE A 496 -30.51 -2.40 -7.33
CA ILE A 496 -29.13 -2.90 -7.31
C ILE A 496 -28.18 -1.83 -7.89
N MET A 497 -27.03 -1.71 -7.25
CA MET A 497 -25.84 -0.99 -7.74
C MET A 497 -24.79 -1.96 -8.25
N ARG A 498 -24.41 -2.89 -7.36
CA ARG A 498 -23.42 -3.94 -7.60
C ARG A 498 -23.91 -5.21 -6.95
N ASN A 499 -23.51 -6.34 -7.51
CA ASN A 499 -23.78 -7.64 -6.95
C ASN A 499 -22.49 -8.45 -6.82
N PHE A 500 -22.48 -9.35 -5.85
CA PHE A 500 -21.40 -10.27 -5.53
C PHE A 500 -22.02 -11.64 -5.22
N SER A 501 -21.42 -12.72 -5.72
CA SER A 501 -21.83 -14.07 -5.37
C SER A 501 -20.61 -14.97 -5.17
N LEU A 502 -20.73 -15.94 -4.25
CA LEU A 502 -19.81 -17.07 -4.18
C LEU A 502 -20.45 -18.23 -4.93
N VAL A 503 -19.83 -18.59 -6.05
CA VAL A 503 -20.29 -19.64 -6.95
C VAL A 503 -19.44 -20.88 -6.84
N ARG A 504 -20.06 -22.02 -7.14
CA ARG A 504 -19.40 -23.32 -7.25
C ARG A 504 -18.72 -23.40 -8.63
N VAL A 505 -17.54 -22.81 -8.76
CA VAL A 505 -16.73 -22.83 -10.00
C VAL A 505 -16.56 -24.26 -10.48
N TRP A 506 -16.35 -25.16 -9.53
CA TRP A 506 -16.58 -26.59 -9.63
C TRP A 506 -17.02 -27.09 -8.24
N SER A 507 -17.20 -28.39 -8.06
CA SER A 507 -17.67 -29.02 -6.84
C SER A 507 -16.73 -28.79 -5.64
N PRO A 508 -15.39 -28.89 -5.77
CA PRO A 508 -14.50 -28.68 -4.62
C PRO A 508 -14.27 -27.22 -4.25
N TRP A 509 -14.52 -26.27 -5.15
CA TRP A 509 -14.03 -24.89 -5.04
C TRP A 509 -15.13 -23.85 -5.21
N LEU A 510 -15.08 -22.84 -4.35
CA LEU A 510 -15.84 -21.61 -4.51
C LEU A 510 -15.02 -20.54 -5.22
N GLY A 511 -15.70 -19.65 -5.93
CA GLY A 511 -15.08 -18.48 -6.51
C GLY A 511 -16.04 -17.29 -6.57
N PRO A 512 -15.52 -16.06 -6.52
CA PRO A 512 -16.31 -14.85 -6.62
C PRO A 512 -16.85 -14.63 -8.05
N ARG A 513 -18.07 -14.11 -8.13
CA ARG A 513 -18.65 -13.48 -9.32
C ARG A 513 -19.19 -12.12 -8.93
N HIS A 514 -19.00 -11.14 -9.79
CA HIS A 514 -19.49 -9.79 -9.58
C HIS A 514 -20.30 -9.32 -10.78
N GLY A 515 -21.18 -8.37 -10.53
CA GLY A 515 -21.99 -7.72 -11.56
C GLY A 515 -22.43 -6.34 -11.11
N ARG A 516 -23.10 -5.61 -11.99
CA ARG A 516 -23.58 -4.25 -11.71
C ARG A 516 -25.09 -4.23 -11.51
N ASP A 517 -25.81 -3.59 -12.41
CA ASP A 517 -27.25 -3.38 -12.44
C ASP A 517 -28.05 -4.62 -12.85
N TRP A 518 -27.40 -5.60 -13.50
CA TRP A 518 -27.98 -6.87 -13.87
C TRP A 518 -27.38 -8.03 -13.07
N PHE A 519 -28.24 -8.95 -12.60
CA PHE A 519 -27.82 -10.15 -11.89
C PHE A 519 -27.82 -11.36 -12.83
N GLU A 520 -26.65 -11.89 -13.10
CA GLU A 520 -26.45 -13.06 -13.96
C GLU A 520 -25.37 -13.95 -13.36
N LEU A 521 -25.61 -15.27 -13.40
CA LEU A 521 -24.69 -16.28 -12.92
C LEU A 521 -24.53 -17.38 -13.96
N THR A 522 -23.29 -17.77 -14.21
CA THR A 522 -22.95 -18.91 -15.05
C THR A 522 -22.95 -20.23 -14.28
N GLU A 523 -22.72 -20.20 -12.96
CA GLU A 523 -22.64 -21.36 -12.08
C GLU A 523 -23.62 -21.28 -10.90
N ASP A 524 -23.82 -22.41 -10.21
CA ASP A 524 -24.66 -22.50 -9.01
C ASP A 524 -24.00 -21.71 -7.87
N ALA A 525 -24.71 -20.74 -7.27
CA ALA A 525 -24.23 -19.94 -6.15
C ALA A 525 -24.72 -20.43 -4.79
N ILE A 526 -23.90 -20.24 -3.76
CA ILE A 526 -24.28 -20.56 -2.37
C ILE A 526 -24.58 -19.30 -1.55
N LEU A 527 -23.99 -18.18 -1.96
CA LEU A 527 -24.12 -16.87 -1.34
C LEU A 527 -24.33 -15.86 -2.47
N CYS A 528 -25.34 -15.00 -2.34
CA CYS A 528 -25.57 -13.87 -3.23
C CYS A 528 -25.73 -12.61 -2.39
N SER A 529 -25.13 -11.51 -2.83
CA SER A 529 -25.16 -10.23 -2.14
C SER A 529 -25.37 -9.09 -3.13
N PHE A 530 -26.21 -8.13 -2.75
CA PHE A 530 -26.62 -7.01 -3.59
C PHE A 530 -26.43 -5.71 -2.81
N LEU A 531 -25.45 -4.91 -3.25
CA LEU A 531 -25.31 -3.53 -2.81
C LEU A 531 -26.39 -2.72 -3.50
N ARG A 532 -27.24 -2.06 -2.72
CA ARG A 532 -28.32 -1.24 -3.24
C ARG A 532 -27.89 0.22 -3.40
N LYS A 533 -28.63 0.95 -4.24
CA LYS A 533 -28.47 2.40 -4.47
C LYS A 533 -28.69 3.25 -3.22
N ASP A 534 -29.32 2.71 -2.18
CA ASP A 534 -29.53 3.37 -0.88
C ASP A 534 -28.44 3.04 0.16
N GLY A 535 -27.40 2.29 -0.24
CA GLY A 535 -26.29 1.87 0.61
C GLY A 535 -26.54 0.64 1.47
N LEU A 536 -27.72 0.03 1.39
CA LEU A 536 -28.01 -1.21 2.12
C LEU A 536 -27.50 -2.44 1.35
N ASN A 537 -27.13 -3.48 2.10
CA ASN A 537 -26.70 -4.76 1.58
C ASN A 537 -27.82 -5.78 1.80
N LEU A 538 -28.35 -6.36 0.72
CA LEU A 538 -29.18 -7.56 0.79
C LEU A 538 -28.27 -8.77 0.60
N VAL A 539 -28.30 -9.72 1.53
CA VAL A 539 -27.45 -10.92 1.49
C VAL A 539 -28.33 -12.16 1.61
N LEU A 540 -28.13 -13.13 0.73
CA LEU A 540 -28.88 -14.38 0.63
C LEU A 540 -27.92 -15.56 0.79
N LEU A 541 -28.23 -16.49 1.69
CA LEU A 541 -27.45 -17.72 1.92
C LEU A 541 -28.34 -18.95 1.70
N ALA A 542 -27.89 -19.85 0.83
CA ALA A 542 -28.58 -21.10 0.56
C ALA A 542 -28.15 -22.17 1.57
N ILE A 543 -29.09 -22.66 2.38
CA ILE A 543 -28.80 -23.66 3.41
C ILE A 543 -28.90 -25.05 2.78
N SER A 544 -27.82 -25.82 2.91
CA SER A 544 -27.69 -27.17 2.35
C SER A 544 -27.36 -28.19 3.44
N GLY A 545 -27.51 -29.48 3.14
CA GLY A 545 -27.21 -30.59 4.06
C GLY A 545 -28.29 -30.82 5.13
N VAL A 546 -29.10 -29.82 5.48
CA VAL A 546 -30.25 -29.99 6.36
C VAL A 546 -31.31 -30.84 5.65
N ASN A 547 -31.71 -31.94 6.28
CA ASN A 547 -32.61 -32.94 5.70
C ASN A 547 -32.15 -33.45 4.33
N ASP A 548 -30.85 -33.62 4.07
CA ASP A 548 -30.34 -34.15 2.79
C ASP A 548 -30.78 -33.36 1.54
N ILE A 549 -30.95 -32.03 1.69
CA ILE A 549 -31.27 -31.12 0.59
C ILE A 549 -30.03 -30.31 0.21
N LEU A 550 -29.71 -30.27 -1.08
CA LEU A 550 -28.77 -29.30 -1.63
C LEU A 550 -29.57 -28.11 -2.18
N THR A 551 -29.32 -26.91 -1.64
CA THR A 551 -29.95 -25.66 -2.07
C THR A 551 -28.88 -24.74 -2.65
N VAL A 552 -29.12 -24.18 -3.83
CA VAL A 552 -28.23 -23.23 -4.51
C VAL A 552 -29.05 -22.16 -5.25
N PHE A 553 -28.42 -21.05 -5.58
CA PHE A 553 -29.00 -19.98 -6.40
C PHE A 553 -28.56 -20.07 -7.86
N ARG A 554 -29.43 -19.63 -8.76
CA ARG A 554 -29.15 -19.30 -10.16
C ARG A 554 -29.76 -17.94 -10.51
N SER A 555 -29.40 -17.38 -11.65
CA SER A 555 -30.12 -16.25 -12.24
C SER A 555 -31.17 -16.72 -13.25
N GLY A 556 -32.30 -16.01 -13.31
CA GLY A 556 -33.27 -16.11 -14.40
C GLY A 556 -32.91 -15.20 -15.58
N GLU A 557 -33.66 -15.32 -16.66
CA GLU A 557 -33.47 -14.52 -17.88
C GLU A 557 -33.76 -13.02 -17.67
N ASN A 558 -34.47 -12.63 -16.61
CA ASN A 558 -34.78 -11.24 -16.29
C ASN A 558 -34.09 -10.75 -15.01
N GLY A 559 -32.98 -11.38 -14.63
CA GLY A 559 -32.23 -11.04 -13.40
C GLY A 559 -32.92 -11.48 -12.11
N GLU A 560 -33.90 -12.39 -12.19
CA GLU A 560 -34.49 -13.01 -11.01
C GLU A 560 -33.47 -13.89 -10.27
N VAL A 561 -33.54 -13.93 -8.95
CA VAL A 561 -32.88 -14.99 -8.17
C VAL A 561 -33.76 -16.22 -8.24
N LEU A 562 -33.22 -17.31 -8.79
CA LEU A 562 -33.85 -18.62 -8.81
C LEU A 562 -33.25 -19.47 -7.70
N ILE A 563 -34.10 -20.17 -6.94
CA ILE A 563 -33.65 -21.16 -5.95
C ILE A 563 -33.79 -22.54 -6.61
N LYS A 564 -32.66 -23.21 -6.76
CA LYS A 564 -32.60 -24.60 -7.22
C LYS A 564 -32.31 -25.48 -6.03
N ALA A 565 -33.20 -26.43 -5.78
CA ALA A 565 -33.09 -27.39 -4.69
C ALA A 565 -33.13 -28.83 -5.22
N ARG A 566 -32.21 -29.66 -4.73
CA ARG A 566 -32.13 -31.11 -4.98
C ARG A 566 -32.43 -31.84 -3.68
N ASN A 567 -33.48 -32.65 -3.68
CA ASN A 567 -33.91 -33.48 -2.56
C ASN A 567 -33.55 -34.95 -2.81
N ASP A 568 -32.73 -35.50 -1.94
CA ASP A 568 -32.30 -36.90 -2.00
C ASP A 568 -33.14 -37.84 -1.12
N ASN A 569 -34.17 -37.32 -0.42
CA ASN A 569 -35.08 -38.13 0.39
C ASN A 569 -36.18 -38.80 -0.43
N THR A 570 -36.64 -39.94 0.06
CA THR A 570 -37.82 -40.66 -0.45
C THR A 570 -39.16 -39.97 -0.13
N LYS A 571 -39.13 -38.87 0.64
CA LYS A 571 -40.30 -38.06 0.98
C LYS A 571 -40.12 -36.63 0.47
N PRO A 572 -41.21 -35.95 0.02
CA PRO A 572 -41.16 -34.52 -0.25
C PRO A 572 -40.77 -33.76 1.03
N THR A 573 -39.98 -32.71 0.87
CA THR A 573 -39.49 -31.88 1.98
C THR A 573 -39.29 -30.44 1.51
N GLN A 574 -38.84 -29.56 2.41
CA GLN A 574 -38.66 -28.13 2.17
C GLN A 574 -37.20 -27.73 2.18
N PHE A 575 -36.76 -26.98 1.16
CA PHE A 575 -35.46 -26.31 1.20
C PHE A 575 -35.53 -25.08 2.11
N ASN A 576 -34.36 -24.59 2.55
CA ASN A 576 -34.25 -23.37 3.35
C ASN A 576 -33.24 -22.39 2.74
N VAL A 577 -33.62 -21.12 2.69
CA VAL A 577 -32.79 -19.98 2.33
C VAL A 577 -32.92 -18.94 3.41
N LEU A 578 -31.81 -18.30 3.78
CA LEU A 578 -31.82 -17.17 4.70
C LEU A 578 -31.56 -15.88 3.93
N ALA A 579 -32.25 -14.81 4.29
CA ALA A 579 -32.06 -13.48 3.74
C ALA A 579 -31.84 -12.46 4.86
N ALA A 580 -30.84 -11.59 4.73
CA ALA A 580 -30.56 -10.53 5.68
C ALA A 580 -30.31 -9.20 4.99
N VAL A 581 -30.69 -8.11 5.66
CA VAL A 581 -30.43 -6.74 5.18
C VAL A 581 -29.76 -5.92 6.27
N ALA A 582 -28.65 -5.26 5.95
CA ALA A 582 -27.91 -4.39 6.88
C ALA A 582 -27.15 -3.26 6.13
N GLU A 583 -26.71 -2.23 6.86
CA GLU A 583 -25.82 -1.18 6.33
C GLU A 583 -24.41 -1.71 6.01
N ASP A 584 -23.95 -2.71 6.76
CA ASP A 584 -22.66 -3.38 6.58
C ASP A 584 -22.85 -4.83 6.18
N PHE A 585 -22.13 -5.28 5.15
CA PHE A 585 -22.16 -6.66 4.68
C PHE A 585 -21.86 -7.68 5.79
N GLU A 586 -20.86 -7.41 6.64
CA GLU A 586 -20.47 -8.31 7.74
C GLU A 586 -21.58 -8.49 8.78
N VAL A 587 -22.37 -7.45 9.03
CA VAL A 587 -23.50 -7.51 9.97
C VAL A 587 -24.61 -8.40 9.39
N ALA A 588 -24.92 -8.25 8.09
CA ALA A 588 -25.85 -9.14 7.41
C ALA A 588 -25.36 -10.59 7.39
N MET A 589 -24.08 -10.83 7.05
CA MET A 589 -23.48 -12.17 7.10
C MET A 589 -23.54 -12.79 8.50
N SER A 590 -23.20 -12.03 9.54
CA SER A 590 -23.28 -12.52 10.92
C SER A 590 -24.70 -12.95 11.29
N ALA A 591 -25.72 -12.20 10.88
CA ALA A 591 -27.13 -12.57 11.08
C ALA A 591 -27.48 -13.91 10.42
N LEU A 592 -27.06 -14.11 9.16
CA LEU A 592 -27.29 -15.34 8.41
C LEU A 592 -26.59 -16.55 9.05
N ILE A 593 -25.35 -16.35 9.53
CA ILE A 593 -24.54 -17.43 10.12
C ILE A 593 -25.06 -17.85 11.50
N TYR A 594 -25.46 -16.90 12.34
CA TYR A 594 -26.03 -17.24 13.65
C TYR A 594 -27.33 -18.02 13.50
N GLU A 595 -28.17 -17.65 12.53
CA GLU A 595 -29.40 -18.38 12.24
C GLU A 595 -29.15 -19.72 11.57
N SER A 596 -28.19 -19.83 10.63
CA SER A 596 -27.85 -21.09 9.99
C SER A 596 -27.35 -22.12 11.00
N ARG A 597 -26.58 -21.70 12.02
CA ARG A 597 -26.16 -22.55 13.14
C ARG A 597 -27.33 -23.14 13.92
N LYS A 598 -28.46 -22.43 14.04
CA LYS A 598 -29.68 -22.98 14.70
C LYS A 598 -30.35 -24.03 13.83
N LEU A 599 -30.35 -23.84 12.51
CA LEU A 599 -30.95 -24.77 11.56
C LEU A 599 -30.17 -26.09 11.44
N VAL A 600 -28.84 -26.07 11.60
CA VAL A 600 -28.00 -27.28 11.53
C VAL A 600 -27.84 -28.02 12.88
N LYS A 601 -28.19 -27.38 14.00
CA LYS A 601 -28.09 -27.95 15.36
C LYS A 601 -29.04 -29.12 15.74
N PRO A 602 -30.23 -29.35 15.15
CA PRO A 602 -31.18 -30.36 15.64
C PRO A 602 -30.78 -31.83 15.49
N PHE A 603 -29.54 -32.14 15.08
CA PHE A 603 -29.10 -33.51 14.78
C PHE A 603 -28.20 -34.14 15.86
N SER A 604 -28.19 -33.59 17.08
CA SER A 604 -27.84 -34.38 18.27
C SER A 604 -29.00 -35.31 18.59
N ASP A 605 -28.76 -36.62 18.53
CA ASP A 605 -29.70 -37.72 18.75
C ASP A 605 -30.81 -37.43 19.80
N PRO A 606 -32.11 -37.56 19.47
CA PRO A 606 -33.21 -37.49 20.44
C PRO A 606 -33.12 -38.56 21.54
N SER A 607 -32.28 -39.58 21.39
CA SER A 607 -32.04 -40.59 22.43
C SER A 607 -31.22 -40.07 23.63
N MET A 608 -30.74 -38.83 23.57
CA MET A 608 -30.03 -38.14 24.65
C MET A 608 -30.93 -37.23 25.51
N ASP A 609 -32.27 -37.32 25.36
CA ASP A 609 -33.23 -36.63 26.24
C ASP A 609 -33.43 -37.31 27.62
N ASP A 610 -32.80 -38.47 27.85
CA ASP A 610 -32.88 -39.21 29.13
C ASP A 610 -31.71 -38.92 30.11
N TRP A 611 -30.83 -37.96 29.81
CA TRP A 611 -29.96 -37.40 30.84
C TRP A 611 -30.73 -36.31 31.57
N GLU A 612 -31.43 -36.71 32.63
CA GLU A 612 -31.87 -35.81 33.69
C GLU A 612 -30.81 -34.73 33.93
N GLU A 613 -31.26 -33.48 34.03
CA GLU A 613 -30.50 -32.30 34.42
C GLU A 613 -29.62 -32.59 35.65
N THR A 614 -28.46 -33.17 35.43
CA THR A 614 -27.33 -33.13 36.34
C THR A 614 -26.37 -32.14 35.72
N SER A 615 -26.80 -30.87 35.70
CA SER A 615 -25.83 -29.80 35.89
C SER A 615 -24.97 -30.22 37.07
N PRO A 616 -23.64 -30.35 36.94
CA PRO A 616 -22.81 -30.63 38.10
C PRO A 616 -23.08 -29.51 39.10
N ILE A 617 -23.82 -29.85 40.15
CA ILE A 617 -24.00 -28.97 41.29
C ILE A 617 -22.59 -28.84 41.85
N SER A 618 -22.00 -27.65 41.65
CA SER A 618 -20.79 -27.27 42.37
C SER A 618 -21.05 -27.61 43.84
N PRO A 619 -20.22 -28.42 44.51
CA PRO A 619 -20.49 -28.86 45.85
C PRO A 619 -20.77 -27.65 46.74
N LEU A 620 -21.93 -27.66 47.39
CA LEU A 620 -22.30 -26.68 48.39
C LEU A 620 -21.45 -26.93 49.64
N ASP A 621 -20.70 -25.90 50.00
CA ASP A 621 -19.98 -25.65 51.24
C ASP A 621 -18.94 -26.72 51.69
N ASP A 622 -17.70 -26.23 51.83
CA ASP A 622 -16.55 -26.79 52.56
C ASP A 622 -15.60 -27.82 51.91
N ASP A 623 -15.55 -27.95 50.58
CA ASP A 623 -14.39 -28.53 49.88
C ASP A 623 -13.58 -27.46 49.14
N ILE A 624 -12.75 -26.73 49.90
CA ILE A 624 -11.64 -25.97 49.32
C ILE A 624 -10.63 -26.98 48.77
N VAL A 625 -10.72 -27.26 47.47
CA VAL A 625 -9.57 -27.80 46.73
C VAL A 625 -8.54 -26.67 46.68
N ILE A 626 -7.55 -26.72 47.57
CA ILE A 626 -6.34 -25.91 47.43
C ILE A 626 -5.65 -26.42 46.17
N VAL A 627 -5.89 -25.75 45.04
CA VAL A 627 -4.99 -25.83 43.89
C VAL A 627 -3.72 -25.13 44.37
N GLU A 628 -2.74 -25.88 44.89
CA GLU A 628 -1.48 -25.35 45.48
C GLU A 628 -0.65 -24.49 44.52
N LYS A 629 -1.07 -24.36 43.26
CA LYS A 629 -0.53 -23.42 42.28
C LYS A 629 -1.70 -22.82 41.50
N ASP A 630 -1.88 -21.50 41.58
CA ASP A 630 -2.70 -20.78 40.60
C ASP A 630 -2.41 -21.33 39.20
N PRO A 631 -3.41 -21.70 38.39
CA PRO A 631 -3.19 -22.07 37.00
C PRO A 631 -2.50 -20.90 36.30
N LYS A 632 -1.22 -21.09 35.95
CA LYS A 632 -0.43 -20.07 35.26
C LYS A 632 -0.68 -20.20 33.76
N ILE A 633 -1.22 -19.16 33.16
CA ILE A 633 -1.46 -19.09 31.71
C ILE A 633 -0.11 -19.16 31.00
N GLN A 634 0.03 -20.08 30.04
CA GLN A 634 1.21 -20.23 29.19
C GLN A 634 0.77 -20.12 27.74
N TRP A 635 1.54 -19.41 26.92
CA TRP A 635 1.36 -19.47 25.48
C TRP A 635 2.03 -20.74 24.94
N LEU A 636 1.36 -21.41 24.01
CA LEU A 636 1.89 -22.55 23.25
C LEU A 636 1.54 -22.32 21.77
N ALA A 637 2.48 -22.64 20.89
CA ALA A 637 2.24 -22.60 19.46
C ALA A 637 1.24 -23.69 19.09
N GLU A 638 0.22 -23.32 18.31
CA GLU A 638 -0.63 -24.32 17.65
C GLU A 638 0.13 -24.92 16.46
N TRP A 639 -0.29 -26.10 16.00
CA TRP A 639 0.41 -26.78 14.91
C TRP A 639 0.45 -25.93 13.63
N PHE A 640 -0.62 -25.19 13.34
CA PHE A 640 -0.71 -24.28 12.18
C PHE A 640 -0.01 -22.92 12.38
N ASP A 641 0.60 -22.67 13.54
CA ASP A 641 1.48 -21.51 13.76
C ASP A 641 2.95 -21.82 13.37
N GLY A 642 3.28 -23.07 13.06
CA GLY A 642 4.59 -23.47 12.54
C GLY A 642 4.75 -23.20 11.04
N LEU A 643 5.98 -22.90 10.60
CA LEU A 643 6.30 -22.91 9.17
C LEU A 643 6.22 -24.35 8.64
N THR A 644 5.46 -24.57 7.57
CA THR A 644 5.27 -25.90 6.97
C THR A 644 5.95 -26.02 5.63
N PHE A 645 6.56 -27.18 5.35
CA PHE A 645 7.02 -27.55 4.01
C PHE A 645 6.12 -28.63 3.40
N CYS A 646 5.75 -28.45 2.13
CA CYS A 646 4.95 -29.39 1.35
C CYS A 646 5.72 -29.89 0.12
N THR A 647 5.67 -31.20 -0.14
CA THR A 647 6.48 -31.83 -1.21
C THR A 647 5.92 -31.73 -2.63
N TRP A 648 4.64 -31.37 -2.81
CA TRP A 648 3.93 -31.49 -4.09
C TRP A 648 4.61 -30.79 -5.28
N ASN A 649 4.78 -29.46 -5.23
CA ASN A 649 5.37 -28.69 -6.34
C ASN A 649 6.91 -28.79 -6.37
N SER A 650 7.56 -28.96 -5.21
CA SER A 650 9.02 -28.98 -5.08
C SER A 650 9.68 -30.27 -5.57
N LEU A 651 9.08 -31.42 -5.30
CA LEU A 651 9.69 -32.74 -5.56
C LEU A 651 8.97 -33.52 -6.68
N GLY A 652 7.81 -33.02 -7.13
CA GLY A 652 6.98 -33.59 -8.18
C GLY A 652 6.27 -34.88 -7.77
N GLN A 653 5.51 -35.45 -8.71
CA GLN A 653 4.68 -36.64 -8.48
C GLN A 653 5.48 -37.94 -8.28
N ASP A 654 6.78 -37.96 -8.60
CA ASP A 654 7.66 -39.11 -8.37
C ASP A 654 8.46 -38.93 -7.06
N LEU A 655 7.75 -38.70 -5.95
CA LEU A 655 8.36 -38.56 -4.63
C LEU A 655 9.01 -39.88 -4.20
N THR A 656 10.23 -39.81 -3.66
CA THR A 656 10.98 -40.95 -3.11
C THR A 656 11.57 -40.58 -1.74
N GLU A 657 11.87 -41.59 -0.93
CA GLU A 657 12.56 -41.43 0.36
C GLU A 657 13.86 -40.63 0.21
N GLU A 658 14.64 -40.89 -0.84
CA GLU A 658 15.89 -40.18 -1.11
C GLU A 658 15.67 -38.69 -1.41
N LYS A 659 14.74 -38.36 -2.32
CA LYS A 659 14.41 -36.97 -2.67
C LYS A 659 13.91 -36.20 -1.44
N LEU A 660 13.06 -36.83 -0.63
CA LEU A 660 12.53 -36.23 0.60
C LEU A 660 13.66 -35.88 1.56
N LEU A 661 14.52 -36.85 1.90
CA LEU A 661 15.61 -36.64 2.85
C LEU A 661 16.65 -35.62 2.33
N GLN A 662 16.95 -35.63 1.03
CA GLN A 662 17.83 -34.62 0.41
C GLN A 662 17.23 -33.21 0.49
N SER A 663 15.91 -33.07 0.28
CA SER A 663 15.21 -31.79 0.40
C SER A 663 15.28 -31.24 1.83
N LEU A 664 15.05 -32.09 2.84
CA LEU A 664 15.13 -31.68 4.24
C LEU A 664 16.56 -31.29 4.66
N GLU A 665 17.58 -31.99 4.16
CA GLU A 665 18.98 -31.60 4.38
C GLU A 665 19.32 -30.28 3.66
N SER A 666 18.74 -30.03 2.49
CA SER A 666 18.85 -28.73 1.82
C SER A 666 18.27 -27.61 2.69
N LEU A 667 17.04 -27.74 3.19
CA LEU A 667 16.43 -26.75 4.08
C LEU A 667 17.33 -26.48 5.31
N LYS A 668 17.77 -27.55 5.98
CA LYS A 668 18.63 -27.48 7.16
C LYS A 668 19.97 -26.78 6.89
N SER A 669 20.65 -27.14 5.79
CA SER A 669 21.95 -26.57 5.42
C SER A 669 21.89 -25.07 5.08
N HIS A 670 20.71 -24.58 4.66
CA HIS A 670 20.44 -23.15 4.44
C HIS A 670 19.89 -22.42 5.68
N GLY A 671 19.80 -23.10 6.82
CA GLY A 671 19.31 -22.53 8.08
C GLY A 671 17.79 -22.36 8.14
N ILE A 672 17.04 -23.05 7.27
CA ILE A 672 15.58 -23.01 7.25
C ILE A 672 15.07 -24.07 8.23
N SER A 673 14.35 -23.61 9.25
CA SER A 673 13.77 -24.45 10.28
C SER A 673 12.26 -24.50 10.12
N ILE A 674 11.75 -25.65 9.66
CA ILE A 674 10.32 -25.92 9.56
C ILE A 674 9.85 -26.69 10.78
N SER A 675 8.60 -26.46 11.19
CA SER A 675 7.97 -27.18 12.30
C SER A 675 7.09 -28.33 11.81
N ASN A 676 6.55 -28.20 10.59
CA ASN A 676 5.65 -29.19 9.99
C ASN A 676 6.16 -29.64 8.63
N LEU A 677 6.01 -30.92 8.33
CA LEU A 677 6.27 -31.51 7.03
C LEU A 677 5.01 -32.18 6.50
N ILE A 678 4.59 -31.86 5.28
CA ILE A 678 3.53 -32.57 4.57
C ILE A 678 4.18 -33.41 3.46
N ILE A 679 4.11 -34.74 3.62
CA ILE A 679 4.46 -35.72 2.58
C ILE A 679 3.25 -35.85 1.66
N ASP A 680 3.30 -35.11 0.57
CA ASP A 680 2.23 -34.92 -0.39
C ASP A 680 2.49 -35.76 -1.64
N ASP A 681 1.50 -36.57 -2.00
CA ASP A 681 1.48 -37.53 -3.09
C ASP A 681 2.57 -38.64 -3.13
N ASN A 682 2.24 -39.73 -3.82
CA ASN A 682 3.12 -40.85 -4.18
C ASN A 682 3.83 -41.64 -3.05
N TRP A 683 3.51 -41.39 -1.78
CA TRP A 683 3.97 -42.25 -0.68
C TRP A 683 3.17 -43.56 -0.58
N GLN A 684 1.93 -43.54 -1.04
CA GLN A 684 0.93 -44.61 -0.92
C GLN A 684 1.26 -45.85 -1.79
N SER A 685 1.04 -47.06 -1.27
CA SER A 685 1.13 -48.30 -2.06
C SER A 685 -0.12 -48.49 -2.93
N LEU A 686 -0.06 -48.04 -4.19
CA LEU A 686 -1.18 -48.08 -5.14
C LEU A 686 -1.00 -49.15 -6.24
N ASP A 687 -2.10 -49.70 -6.77
CA ASP A 687 -2.12 -50.58 -7.95
C ASP A 687 -2.13 -49.80 -9.28
N ASN A 688 -2.04 -50.53 -10.41
CA ASN A 688 -2.15 -49.98 -11.77
C ASN A 688 -1.21 -48.78 -12.04
N GLU A 689 0.05 -48.89 -11.61
CA GLU A 689 1.10 -47.89 -11.88
C GLU A 689 1.16 -47.56 -13.39
N GLY A 690 1.13 -46.27 -13.72
CA GLY A 690 1.11 -45.78 -15.11
C GLY A 690 -0.28 -45.44 -15.68
N GLU A 691 -1.37 -45.85 -15.02
CA GLU A 691 -2.71 -45.32 -15.32
C GLU A 691 -2.98 -43.98 -14.61
N SER A 692 -4.05 -43.30 -15.02
CA SER A 692 -4.54 -42.08 -14.36
C SER A 692 -4.73 -42.32 -12.85
N GLN A 693 -4.32 -41.35 -12.02
CA GLN A 693 -4.43 -41.43 -10.56
C GLN A 693 -5.84 -41.80 -10.06
N PHE A 694 -6.87 -41.40 -10.81
CA PHE A 694 -8.28 -41.70 -10.52
C PHE A 694 -8.67 -43.18 -10.69
N ARG A 695 -7.76 -44.02 -11.21
CA ARG A 695 -7.96 -45.47 -11.38
C ARG A 695 -7.08 -46.32 -10.48
N ARG A 696 -6.19 -45.68 -9.73
CA ARG A 696 -5.23 -46.35 -8.84
C ARG A 696 -5.88 -46.65 -7.50
N ARG A 697 -5.54 -47.80 -6.92
CA ARG A 697 -6.10 -48.32 -5.67
C ARG A 697 -5.00 -48.59 -4.65
N TRP A 698 -5.09 -48.01 -3.47
CA TRP A 698 -4.48 -48.55 -2.25
C TRP A 698 -4.60 -50.07 -2.11
N GLN A 699 -3.43 -50.70 -2.03
CA GLN A 699 -3.29 -52.14 -1.82
C GLN A 699 -3.14 -52.49 -0.33
N ARG A 700 -2.56 -51.57 0.45
CA ARG A 700 -2.22 -51.70 1.88
C ARG A 700 -1.91 -50.33 2.45
N PHE A 701 -1.92 -50.20 3.78
CA PHE A 701 -1.59 -48.96 4.48
C PHE A 701 -0.11 -48.57 4.41
N GLU A 702 0.80 -49.55 4.26
CA GLU A 702 2.24 -49.28 4.13
C GLU A 702 2.59 -48.51 2.85
N ALA A 703 3.67 -47.73 2.90
CA ALA A 703 4.15 -46.96 1.77
C ALA A 703 4.58 -47.85 0.59
N ASN A 704 4.60 -47.29 -0.63
CA ASN A 704 5.09 -48.01 -1.81
C ASN A 704 6.56 -48.40 -1.63
N GLU A 705 6.87 -49.70 -1.69
CA GLU A 705 8.22 -50.25 -1.54
C GLU A 705 9.22 -49.70 -2.56
N LYS A 706 8.78 -49.26 -3.75
CA LYS A 706 9.68 -48.64 -4.73
C LYS A 706 10.17 -47.27 -4.31
N ALA A 707 9.28 -46.45 -3.76
CA ALA A 707 9.57 -45.09 -3.33
C ALA A 707 10.15 -45.03 -1.91
N PHE A 708 9.69 -45.92 -1.03
CA PHE A 708 10.06 -46.04 0.38
C PHE A 708 10.51 -47.48 0.70
N PRO A 709 11.69 -47.92 0.19
CA PRO A 709 12.14 -49.31 0.28
C PRO A 709 12.40 -49.79 1.71
N ARG A 710 12.48 -48.86 2.66
CA ARG A 710 12.70 -49.13 4.09
C ARG A 710 11.41 -49.03 4.94
N GLY A 711 10.27 -48.77 4.31
CA GLY A 711 8.97 -48.53 4.95
C GLY A 711 8.84 -47.12 5.55
N LEU A 712 7.61 -46.64 5.68
CA LEU A 712 7.33 -45.27 6.11
C LEU A 712 7.84 -44.97 7.53
N LYS A 713 7.70 -45.95 8.44
CA LYS A 713 8.18 -45.82 9.83
C LYS A 713 9.66 -45.46 9.90
N ARG A 714 10.49 -46.14 9.11
CA ARG A 714 11.94 -45.93 9.13
C ARG A 714 12.32 -44.57 8.57
N THR A 715 11.60 -44.11 7.54
CA THR A 715 11.75 -42.76 7.00
C THR A 715 11.39 -41.70 8.05
N VAL A 716 10.25 -41.85 8.74
CA VAL A 716 9.82 -40.91 9.79
C VAL A 716 10.79 -40.90 10.98
N ASP A 717 11.23 -42.07 11.45
CA ASP A 717 12.24 -42.19 12.52
C ASP A 717 13.54 -41.45 12.13
N GLU A 718 13.98 -41.58 10.87
CA GLU A 718 15.17 -40.89 10.36
C GLU A 718 14.97 -39.37 10.27
N ILE A 719 13.78 -38.91 9.85
CA ILE A 719 13.41 -37.49 9.84
C ILE A 719 13.50 -36.91 11.25
N ARG A 720 12.86 -37.56 12.25
CA ARG A 720 12.89 -37.09 13.64
C ARG A 720 14.29 -37.08 14.23
N GLN A 721 15.12 -38.06 13.88
CA GLN A 721 16.51 -38.13 14.36
C GLN A 721 17.39 -37.03 13.75
N LYS A 722 17.27 -36.77 12.44
CA LYS A 722 18.14 -35.82 11.73
C LYS A 722 17.65 -34.37 11.77
N HIS A 723 16.35 -34.17 11.92
CA HIS A 723 15.66 -32.88 11.87
C HIS A 723 14.72 -32.72 13.08
N PRO A 724 15.26 -32.56 14.31
CA PRO A 724 14.46 -32.50 15.54
C PRO A 724 13.51 -31.30 15.61
N ASN A 725 13.72 -30.27 14.78
CA ASN A 725 12.84 -29.10 14.70
C ASN A 725 11.50 -29.43 14.02
N ILE A 726 11.44 -30.47 13.19
CA ILE A 726 10.19 -30.94 12.62
C ILE A 726 9.44 -31.64 13.74
N GLN A 727 8.35 -31.02 14.20
CA GLN A 727 7.50 -31.49 15.29
C GLN A 727 6.35 -32.36 14.78
N HIS A 728 5.82 -32.05 13.60
CA HIS A 728 4.69 -32.77 13.00
C HIS A 728 5.01 -33.27 11.59
N VAL A 729 4.62 -34.52 11.30
CA VAL A 729 4.75 -35.14 9.98
C VAL A 729 3.34 -35.53 9.56
N ALA A 730 2.86 -34.85 8.52
CA ALA A 730 1.60 -35.09 7.88
C ALA A 730 1.77 -35.92 6.61
N VAL A 731 0.78 -36.74 6.31
CA VAL A 731 0.68 -37.42 5.00
C VAL A 731 -0.60 -37.02 4.29
N TRP A 732 -0.54 -36.94 2.96
CA TRP A 732 -1.71 -36.72 2.13
C TRP A 732 -2.47 -38.02 1.84
N HIS A 733 -3.80 -37.96 1.79
CA HIS A 733 -4.61 -39.03 1.20
C HIS A 733 -5.94 -38.50 0.65
N ALA A 734 -6.52 -39.21 -0.31
CA ALA A 734 -7.90 -38.98 -0.74
C ALA A 734 -8.90 -39.56 0.28
N LEU A 735 -10.10 -38.94 0.38
CA LEU A 735 -11.15 -39.38 1.31
C LEU A 735 -11.67 -40.81 1.03
N PHE A 736 -11.68 -41.23 -0.24
CA PHE A 736 -12.16 -42.54 -0.67
C PHE A 736 -11.07 -43.64 -0.60
N GLY A 737 -10.08 -43.50 0.29
CA GLY A 737 -8.93 -44.42 0.45
C GLY A 737 -9.27 -45.87 0.12
N SER A 738 -8.53 -46.50 -0.80
CA SER A 738 -9.12 -47.58 -1.61
C SER A 738 -9.17 -48.99 -0.97
N ASN A 739 -9.91 -49.87 -1.67
CA ASN A 739 -10.34 -51.26 -1.46
C ASN A 739 -9.43 -52.32 -0.79
N GLY A 740 -10.06 -53.07 0.13
CA GLY A 740 -9.81 -54.49 0.43
C GLY A 740 -11.00 -55.40 0.01
N PRO A 741 -11.05 -56.69 0.42
CA PRO A 741 -12.10 -57.68 0.04
C PRO A 741 -13.53 -57.37 0.54
N ILE A 742 -13.75 -56.19 1.10
CA ILE A 742 -15.00 -55.71 1.69
C ILE A 742 -15.67 -54.64 0.80
N ALA A 743 -14.96 -54.09 -0.20
CA ALA A 743 -15.52 -53.06 -1.08
C ALA A 743 -16.47 -53.64 -2.14
N GLN A 744 -17.68 -53.07 -2.25
CA GLN A 744 -18.68 -53.45 -3.26
C GLN A 744 -18.61 -52.58 -4.52
N ASN A 745 -18.99 -53.15 -5.66
CA ASN A 745 -19.07 -52.44 -6.94
C ASN A 745 -20.23 -51.43 -6.93
N ILE A 746 -19.94 -50.16 -7.20
CA ILE A 746 -20.97 -49.20 -7.61
C ILE A 746 -21.22 -49.41 -9.12
N PRO A 747 -22.46 -49.62 -9.59
CA PRO A 747 -22.74 -49.82 -11.02
C PRO A 747 -22.54 -48.52 -11.81
N GLU A 748 -21.74 -48.63 -12.88
CA GLU A 748 -21.49 -47.65 -13.96
C GLU A 748 -20.76 -46.34 -13.56
N GLY A 749 -19.42 -46.28 -13.75
CA GLY A 749 -18.69 -45.00 -13.69
C GLY A 749 -17.31 -44.96 -13.01
N LYS A 750 -16.78 -46.09 -12.52
CA LYS A 750 -15.34 -46.38 -12.22
C LYS A 750 -14.61 -45.53 -11.15
N ILE A 751 -15.16 -45.38 -9.95
CA ILE A 751 -14.38 -45.25 -8.69
C ILE A 751 -14.92 -46.29 -7.71
N LEU A 752 -14.05 -47.03 -7.02
CA LEU A 752 -14.45 -47.99 -5.98
C LEU A 752 -14.35 -47.31 -4.62
N ALA A 753 -15.36 -47.53 -3.77
CA ALA A 753 -15.45 -46.92 -2.46
C ALA A 753 -15.69 -48.00 -1.39
N ILE A 754 -15.28 -47.71 -0.16
CA ILE A 754 -15.60 -48.54 1.01
C ILE A 754 -17.07 -48.34 1.35
N ASP A 755 -17.77 -49.41 1.68
CA ASP A 755 -19.17 -49.31 2.07
C ASP A 755 -19.31 -48.43 3.33
N PRO A 756 -20.33 -47.55 3.40
CA PRO A 756 -20.57 -46.69 4.57
C PRO A 756 -20.66 -47.41 5.92
N ASP A 757 -20.97 -48.71 5.96
CA ASP A 757 -20.99 -49.48 7.20
C ASP A 757 -19.57 -49.86 7.69
N ASP A 758 -18.60 -49.91 6.77
CA ASP A 758 -17.21 -50.32 7.03
C ASP A 758 -16.22 -49.14 7.11
N ILE A 759 -16.67 -47.92 6.79
CA ILE A 759 -15.79 -46.74 6.70
C ILE A 759 -15.24 -46.28 8.06
N GLN A 760 -16.01 -46.44 9.13
CA GLN A 760 -15.59 -46.07 10.48
C GLN A 760 -14.45 -46.98 10.99
N PRO A 761 -14.58 -48.33 10.95
CA PRO A 761 -13.45 -49.23 11.22
C PRO A 761 -12.22 -48.96 10.34
N PHE A 762 -12.43 -48.67 9.04
CA PHE A 762 -11.34 -48.38 8.13
C PHE A 762 -10.49 -47.18 8.57
N TYR A 763 -11.12 -46.04 8.85
CA TYR A 763 -10.39 -44.84 9.28
C TYR A 763 -9.74 -45.02 10.66
N GLU A 764 -10.37 -45.79 11.55
CA GLU A 764 -9.79 -46.16 12.83
C GLU A 764 -8.49 -46.96 12.66
N ASP A 765 -8.52 -48.00 11.83
CA ASP A 765 -7.35 -48.85 11.56
C ASP A 765 -6.26 -48.08 10.80
N PHE A 766 -6.64 -47.31 9.79
CA PHE A 766 -5.71 -46.55 8.97
C PHE A 766 -4.97 -45.48 9.78
N TYR A 767 -5.68 -44.68 10.57
CA TYR A 767 -5.05 -43.63 11.38
C TYR A 767 -4.32 -44.19 12.59
N SER A 768 -4.80 -45.31 13.16
CA SER A 768 -4.03 -46.05 14.17
C SER A 768 -2.68 -46.49 13.59
N TYR A 769 -2.67 -47.06 12.38
CA TYR A 769 -1.44 -47.42 11.68
C TYR A 769 -0.52 -46.20 11.49
N LEU A 770 -1.02 -45.08 10.94
CA LEU A 770 -0.23 -43.86 10.75
C LEU A 770 0.43 -43.38 12.05
N ASN A 771 -0.33 -43.37 13.15
CA ASN A 771 0.18 -43.02 14.47
C ASN A 771 1.29 -43.99 14.92
N THR A 772 1.15 -45.31 14.68
CA THR A 772 2.19 -46.30 15.03
C THR A 772 3.50 -46.14 14.25
N VAL A 773 3.45 -45.55 13.05
CA VAL A 773 4.64 -45.27 12.23
C VAL A 773 5.19 -43.86 12.44
N GLY A 774 4.61 -43.09 13.37
CA GLY A 774 5.09 -41.77 13.78
C GLY A 774 4.52 -40.58 12.99
N VAL A 775 3.54 -40.83 12.12
CA VAL A 775 2.75 -39.79 11.43
C VAL A 775 1.66 -39.31 12.38
N ASP A 776 1.57 -38.01 12.59
CA ASP A 776 0.70 -37.40 13.62
C ASP A 776 -0.24 -36.32 13.07
N SER A 777 -0.35 -36.25 11.74
CA SER A 777 -1.20 -35.31 11.01
C SER A 777 -1.58 -35.85 9.63
N VAL A 778 -2.66 -35.32 9.04
CA VAL A 778 -3.13 -35.70 7.69
C VAL A 778 -3.62 -34.51 6.88
N LYS A 779 -3.44 -34.55 5.55
CA LYS A 779 -4.14 -33.69 4.58
C LYS A 779 -5.14 -34.56 3.81
N ALA A 780 -6.42 -34.42 4.10
CA ALA A 780 -7.49 -35.23 3.52
C ALA A 780 -8.13 -34.49 2.35
N ASP A 781 -8.03 -35.10 1.16
CA ASP A 781 -8.30 -34.44 -0.10
C ASP A 781 -9.38 -35.13 -0.91
N ALA A 782 -9.77 -34.52 -2.02
CA ALA A 782 -10.78 -35.02 -2.95
C ALA A 782 -12.14 -35.35 -2.27
N GLN A 783 -12.49 -34.65 -1.19
CA GLN A 783 -13.72 -34.90 -0.45
C GLN A 783 -14.97 -34.61 -1.28
N PHE A 784 -14.86 -33.71 -2.27
CA PHE A 784 -15.94 -33.35 -3.19
C PHE A 784 -16.52 -34.51 -4.00
N PHE A 785 -15.83 -35.64 -4.13
CA PHE A 785 -16.37 -36.82 -4.80
C PHE A 785 -17.70 -37.30 -4.18
N LEU A 786 -17.93 -37.03 -2.89
CA LEU A 786 -19.22 -37.30 -2.23
C LEU A 786 -20.40 -36.59 -2.91
N ASP A 787 -20.20 -35.39 -3.44
CA ASP A 787 -21.25 -34.64 -4.14
C ASP A 787 -21.47 -35.09 -5.59
N LEU A 788 -20.48 -35.81 -6.16
CA LEU A 788 -20.52 -36.31 -7.53
C LEU A 788 -21.15 -37.70 -7.67
N LEU A 789 -21.42 -38.40 -6.55
CA LEU A 789 -22.21 -39.64 -6.58
C LEU A 789 -23.53 -39.37 -7.31
N GLU A 790 -24.00 -40.29 -8.16
CA GLU A 790 -25.21 -40.06 -8.97
C GLU A 790 -26.49 -40.47 -8.23
N ASN A 791 -26.48 -41.65 -7.61
CA ASN A 791 -27.63 -42.19 -6.89
C ASN A 791 -27.91 -41.38 -5.60
N PRO A 792 -29.17 -40.94 -5.35
CA PRO A 792 -29.54 -40.16 -4.17
C PRO A 792 -29.40 -40.91 -2.85
N GLU A 793 -29.69 -42.21 -2.82
CA GLU A 793 -29.53 -43.05 -1.62
C GLU A 793 -28.05 -43.19 -1.25
N ASP A 794 -27.19 -43.47 -2.24
CA ASP A 794 -25.74 -43.55 -2.04
C ASP A 794 -25.19 -42.20 -1.58
N ARG A 795 -25.55 -41.10 -2.26
CA ARG A 795 -25.04 -39.77 -1.90
C ARG A 795 -25.39 -39.37 -0.47
N LYS A 796 -26.63 -39.65 -0.02
CA LYS A 796 -27.05 -39.46 1.37
C LYS A 796 -26.22 -40.32 2.33
N ARG A 797 -26.16 -41.63 2.06
CA ARG A 797 -25.52 -42.61 2.96
C ARG A 797 -24.01 -42.37 3.06
N PHE A 798 -23.33 -42.11 1.96
CA PHE A 798 -21.89 -41.90 1.92
C PHE A 798 -21.47 -40.56 2.53
N THR A 799 -22.19 -39.47 2.25
CA THR A 799 -21.76 -38.12 2.68
C THR A 799 -21.60 -38.03 4.20
N THR A 800 -22.64 -38.39 4.96
CA THR A 800 -22.60 -38.33 6.42
C THR A 800 -21.62 -39.34 7.00
N SER A 801 -21.69 -40.61 6.59
CA SER A 801 -20.82 -41.66 7.15
C SER A 801 -19.34 -41.40 6.92
N TYR A 802 -18.92 -40.95 5.73
CA TYR A 802 -17.50 -40.65 5.47
C TYR A 802 -17.03 -39.42 6.25
N GLN A 803 -17.83 -38.35 6.29
CA GLN A 803 -17.45 -37.11 6.99
C GLN A 803 -17.37 -37.31 8.50
N ASP A 804 -18.29 -38.08 9.07
CA ASP A 804 -18.29 -38.40 10.50
C ASP A 804 -17.15 -39.34 10.84
N ALA A 805 -16.95 -40.42 10.08
CA ALA A 805 -15.85 -41.35 10.29
C ALA A 805 -14.48 -40.68 10.21
N TRP A 806 -14.27 -39.87 9.18
CA TRP A 806 -13.04 -39.08 9.03
C TRP A 806 -12.86 -38.08 10.17
N SER A 807 -13.91 -37.33 10.54
CA SER A 807 -13.83 -36.34 11.62
C SER A 807 -13.52 -36.99 12.98
N ILE A 808 -14.19 -38.09 13.31
CA ILE A 808 -14.02 -38.82 14.58
C ILE A 808 -12.60 -39.41 14.65
N ALA A 809 -12.17 -40.12 13.60
CA ALA A 809 -10.83 -40.72 13.57
C ALA A 809 -9.73 -39.65 13.63
N SER A 810 -9.88 -38.55 12.88
CA SER A 810 -8.93 -37.42 12.89
C SER A 810 -8.79 -36.84 14.29
N LEU A 811 -9.91 -36.58 14.97
CA LEU A 811 -9.90 -36.03 16.33
C LEU A 811 -9.26 -37.00 17.33
N LYS A 812 -9.55 -38.31 17.21
CA LYS A 812 -9.04 -39.35 18.11
C LYS A 812 -7.52 -39.54 18.00
N HIS A 813 -6.99 -39.59 16.77
CA HIS A 813 -5.58 -39.93 16.53
C HIS A 813 -4.68 -38.71 16.37
N PHE A 814 -5.20 -37.61 15.80
CA PHE A 814 -4.40 -36.43 15.44
C PHE A 814 -4.85 -35.14 16.13
N ASN A 815 -5.96 -35.16 16.87
CA ASN A 815 -6.58 -33.98 17.48
C ASN A 815 -6.95 -32.92 16.41
N THR A 816 -6.38 -31.72 16.47
CA THR A 816 -6.64 -30.62 15.50
C THR A 816 -5.75 -30.67 14.26
N ARG A 817 -4.84 -31.65 14.18
CA ARG A 817 -3.76 -31.71 13.17
C ARG A 817 -4.21 -32.35 11.86
N SER A 818 -5.30 -31.86 11.29
CA SER A 818 -5.84 -32.34 10.02
C SER A 818 -6.18 -31.18 9.11
N ILE A 819 -5.86 -31.29 7.81
CA ILE A 819 -6.23 -30.29 6.79
C ILE A 819 -7.38 -30.86 5.98
N SER A 820 -8.50 -30.13 5.91
CA SER A 820 -9.62 -30.43 5.04
C SER A 820 -9.40 -29.80 3.67
N CYS A 821 -9.14 -30.60 2.64
CA CYS A 821 -8.86 -30.14 1.28
C CYS A 821 -9.98 -30.55 0.30
N MET A 822 -10.21 -29.74 -0.74
CA MET A 822 -11.25 -29.95 -1.76
C MET A 822 -12.64 -30.26 -1.18
N SER A 823 -13.04 -29.49 -0.17
CA SER A 823 -14.22 -29.78 0.67
C SER A 823 -15.22 -28.62 0.78
N LEU A 824 -15.11 -27.59 -0.08
CA LEU A 824 -16.08 -26.48 -0.14
C LEU A 824 -17.40 -26.87 -0.84
N VAL A 825 -17.86 -28.08 -0.56
CA VAL A 825 -19.16 -28.61 -0.97
C VAL A 825 -20.20 -28.14 0.05
N PRO A 826 -21.37 -27.60 -0.37
CA PRO A 826 -22.37 -27.07 0.56
C PRO A 826 -22.78 -28.08 1.64
N GLN A 827 -23.04 -29.33 1.27
CA GLN A 827 -23.43 -30.37 2.22
C GLN A 827 -22.34 -30.61 3.29
N ILE A 828 -21.06 -30.64 2.89
CA ILE A 828 -19.93 -30.78 3.82
C ILE A 828 -19.80 -29.55 4.71
N MET A 829 -19.93 -28.35 4.13
CA MET A 829 -19.82 -27.08 4.84
C MET A 829 -20.84 -26.97 5.97
N PHE A 830 -22.12 -27.24 5.69
CA PHE A 830 -23.19 -27.12 6.69
C PHE A 830 -23.24 -28.31 7.67
N HIS A 831 -22.84 -29.52 7.24
CA HIS A 831 -22.80 -30.71 8.10
C HIS A 831 -21.62 -30.71 9.06
N SER A 832 -20.40 -30.51 8.55
CA SER A 832 -19.17 -30.77 9.30
C SER A 832 -18.33 -29.52 9.59
N GLN A 833 -18.51 -28.42 8.86
CA GLN A 833 -17.63 -27.24 9.01
C GLN A 833 -18.32 -26.05 9.66
N LEU A 834 -19.65 -25.95 9.64
CA LEU A 834 -20.40 -24.88 10.30
C LEU A 834 -20.63 -25.13 11.80
N PRO A 835 -20.90 -26.38 12.27
CA PRO A 835 -21.08 -26.64 13.69
C PRO A 835 -19.82 -26.37 14.51
N ASN A 836 -20.01 -25.85 15.72
CA ASN A 836 -18.95 -25.50 16.67
C ASN A 836 -18.78 -26.55 17.78
N ASN A 837 -19.15 -27.80 17.51
CA ASN A 837 -19.07 -28.93 18.42
C ASN A 837 -17.73 -29.70 18.35
N LYS A 838 -16.78 -29.23 17.54
CA LYS A 838 -15.42 -29.78 17.42
C LYS A 838 -14.38 -28.67 17.34
N PRO A 839 -13.09 -28.95 17.58
CA PRO A 839 -12.04 -27.96 17.37
C PRO A 839 -11.94 -27.47 15.92
N THR A 840 -11.44 -26.26 15.74
CA THR A 840 -11.17 -25.68 14.42
C THR A 840 -9.98 -26.38 13.75
N ILE A 841 -10.12 -26.67 12.45
CA ILE A 841 -9.06 -27.28 11.63
C ILE A 841 -8.79 -26.44 10.37
N PRO A 842 -7.58 -26.49 9.78
CA PRO A 842 -7.31 -25.89 8.49
C PRO A 842 -8.21 -26.41 7.36
N LEU A 843 -8.65 -25.50 6.48
CA LEU A 843 -9.51 -25.76 5.33
C LEU A 843 -8.94 -25.05 4.10
N ARG A 844 -8.56 -25.82 3.07
CA ARG A 844 -8.11 -25.25 1.78
C ARG A 844 -9.22 -24.36 1.21
N ASN A 845 -8.91 -23.09 1.05
CA ASN A 845 -9.91 -22.03 0.90
C ASN A 845 -10.17 -21.62 -0.56
N SER A 846 -9.33 -22.04 -1.51
CA SER A 846 -9.51 -21.86 -2.95
C SER A 846 -8.85 -23.01 -3.72
N ASP A 847 -8.88 -22.93 -5.05
CA ASP A 847 -8.05 -23.74 -5.94
C ASP A 847 -6.54 -23.60 -5.66
N ASP A 848 -5.77 -24.54 -6.18
CA ASP A 848 -4.34 -24.68 -5.88
C ASP A 848 -3.47 -23.56 -6.49
N PHE A 849 -2.28 -23.39 -5.92
CA PHE A 849 -1.21 -22.57 -6.44
C PHE A 849 -0.52 -23.28 -7.62
N PHE A 850 -0.63 -22.66 -8.81
CA PHE A 850 0.01 -23.12 -10.04
C PHE A 850 1.21 -22.21 -10.40
N PRO A 851 2.46 -22.58 -10.04
CA PRO A 851 3.64 -21.71 -10.23
C PRO A 851 3.85 -21.30 -11.69
N GLU A 852 3.52 -22.18 -12.64
CA GLU A 852 3.77 -21.98 -14.07
C GLU A 852 2.66 -21.20 -14.79
N VAL A 853 1.62 -20.72 -14.10
CA VAL A 853 0.48 -20.01 -14.69
C VAL A 853 0.43 -18.58 -14.16
N PRO A 854 1.09 -17.60 -14.81
CA PRO A 854 1.20 -16.23 -14.30
C PRO A 854 -0.13 -15.54 -13.98
N ALA A 855 -1.16 -15.78 -14.79
CA ALA A 855 -2.49 -15.20 -14.58
C ALA A 855 -3.21 -15.76 -13.34
N SER A 856 -2.78 -16.91 -12.83
CA SER A 856 -3.38 -17.55 -11.65
C SER A 856 -2.99 -16.85 -10.34
N HIS A 857 -1.82 -16.20 -10.24
CA HIS A 857 -1.34 -15.66 -8.96
C HIS A 857 -2.25 -14.57 -8.37
N PRO A 858 -2.60 -13.50 -9.13
CA PRO A 858 -3.48 -12.48 -8.58
C PRO A 858 -4.91 -12.99 -8.41
N TRP A 859 -5.38 -13.86 -9.31
CA TRP A 859 -6.70 -14.49 -9.23
C TRP A 859 -6.85 -15.36 -7.98
N HIS A 860 -5.86 -16.19 -7.68
CA HIS A 860 -5.86 -17.08 -6.52
C HIS A 860 -5.94 -16.30 -5.20
N ILE A 861 -5.21 -15.18 -5.07
CA ILE A 861 -5.30 -14.31 -3.89
C ILE A 861 -6.66 -13.58 -3.83
N PHE A 862 -7.19 -13.14 -4.97
CA PHE A 862 -8.53 -12.55 -5.07
C PHE A 862 -9.62 -13.53 -4.61
N CYS A 863 -9.58 -14.78 -5.10
CA CYS A 863 -10.49 -15.85 -4.69
C CYS A 863 -10.40 -16.14 -3.20
N ASN A 864 -9.20 -16.31 -2.66
CA ASN A 864 -9.01 -16.56 -1.24
C ASN A 864 -9.58 -15.44 -0.35
N ALA A 865 -9.31 -14.19 -0.71
CA ALA A 865 -9.79 -13.03 0.03
C ALA A 865 -11.33 -12.92 0.02
N HIS A 866 -11.99 -13.29 -1.09
CA HIS A 866 -13.44 -13.28 -1.22
C HIS A 866 -14.11 -14.51 -0.59
N ASN A 867 -13.54 -15.70 -0.75
CA ASN A 867 -14.05 -16.91 -0.11
C ASN A 867 -14.03 -16.77 1.42
N SER A 868 -13.04 -16.04 1.95
CA SER A 868 -12.93 -15.69 3.38
C SER A 868 -14.09 -14.84 3.90
N LEU A 869 -14.95 -14.24 3.04
CA LEU A 869 -16.20 -13.60 3.47
C LEU A 869 -17.21 -14.60 4.05
N LEU A 870 -17.13 -15.87 3.65
CA LEU A 870 -17.95 -16.96 4.17
C LEU A 870 -17.14 -17.92 5.05
N THR A 871 -15.98 -18.37 4.59
CA THR A 871 -15.24 -19.45 5.26
C THR A 871 -14.73 -19.08 6.66
N ARG A 872 -14.51 -17.79 6.94
CA ARG A 872 -14.17 -17.29 8.29
C ARG A 872 -15.26 -17.53 9.35
N TYR A 873 -16.50 -17.76 8.92
CA TYR A 873 -17.65 -18.01 9.78
C TYR A 873 -17.90 -19.50 10.04
N LEU A 874 -17.25 -20.35 9.24
CA LEU A 874 -17.17 -21.78 9.50
C LEU A 874 -16.25 -21.99 10.73
N ASN A 875 -16.40 -23.13 11.37
CA ASN A 875 -15.48 -23.68 12.35
C ASN A 875 -14.23 -24.26 11.65
N ALA A 876 -13.61 -23.46 10.80
CA ALA A 876 -12.44 -23.82 10.01
C ALA A 876 -11.48 -22.63 9.91
N LEU A 877 -10.18 -22.94 9.73
CA LEU A 877 -9.14 -21.94 9.51
C LEU A 877 -8.82 -21.86 8.02
N PRO A 878 -9.15 -20.76 7.32
CA PRO A 878 -8.90 -20.65 5.88
C PRO A 878 -7.42 -20.77 5.54
N ASP A 879 -7.11 -21.74 4.69
CA ASP A 879 -5.75 -22.08 4.27
C ASP A 879 -5.55 -21.69 2.81
N TRP A 880 -4.73 -20.67 2.60
CA TRP A 880 -4.49 -19.98 1.33
C TRP A 880 -3.44 -20.67 0.45
N ASP A 881 -3.07 -21.90 0.78
CA ASP A 881 -2.20 -22.76 -0.02
C ASP A 881 -0.71 -22.41 -0.01
N MET A 882 0.11 -23.42 -0.33
CA MET A 882 1.56 -23.28 -0.43
C MET A 882 1.97 -22.35 -1.56
N PHE A 883 3.22 -21.87 -1.51
CA PHE A 883 3.85 -21.12 -2.58
C PHE A 883 5.37 -21.33 -2.57
N GLN A 884 6.05 -20.86 -3.61
CA GLN A 884 7.51 -20.90 -3.72
C GLN A 884 8.11 -19.54 -3.35
N THR A 885 9.15 -19.55 -2.51
CA THR A 885 9.86 -18.34 -2.06
C THR A 885 10.82 -17.79 -3.11
N ASP A 886 11.31 -18.65 -4.01
CA ASP A 886 12.09 -18.26 -5.19
C ASP A 886 11.19 -18.19 -6.44
N HIS A 887 10.28 -17.21 -6.47
CA HIS A 887 9.33 -17.01 -7.57
C HIS A 887 9.10 -15.50 -7.82
N PRO A 888 8.81 -15.04 -9.06
CA PRO A 888 8.52 -13.63 -9.33
C PRO A 888 7.33 -13.03 -8.55
N TYR A 889 6.41 -13.87 -8.08
CA TYR A 889 5.29 -13.49 -7.20
C TYR A 889 5.51 -13.92 -5.72
N ALA A 890 6.71 -14.34 -5.34
CA ALA A 890 6.97 -14.90 -4.01
C ALA A 890 6.59 -13.94 -2.88
N SER A 891 7.07 -12.69 -2.92
CA SER A 891 6.73 -11.71 -1.89
C SER A 891 5.25 -11.34 -1.87
N PHE A 892 4.60 -11.36 -3.04
CA PHE A 892 3.17 -11.11 -3.19
C PHE A 892 2.34 -12.20 -2.50
N HIS A 893 2.70 -13.48 -2.70
CA HIS A 893 2.09 -14.61 -2.01
C HIS A 893 2.42 -14.62 -0.51
N ALA A 894 3.67 -14.40 -0.13
CA ALA A 894 4.10 -14.31 1.27
C ALA A 894 3.27 -13.30 2.07
N ALA A 895 3.10 -12.08 1.53
CA ALA A 895 2.30 -11.05 2.16
C ALA A 895 0.82 -11.45 2.30
N ALA A 896 0.25 -12.06 1.26
CA ALA A 896 -1.12 -12.57 1.27
C ALA A 896 -1.34 -13.66 2.34
N ARG A 897 -0.42 -14.63 2.47
CA ARG A 897 -0.52 -15.67 3.50
C ARG A 897 -0.29 -15.09 4.90
N CYS A 898 0.65 -14.16 5.09
CA CYS A 898 0.86 -13.53 6.40
C CYS A 898 -0.38 -12.78 6.90
N ILE A 899 -1.07 -12.03 6.04
CA ILE A 899 -2.27 -11.29 6.42
C ILE A 899 -3.54 -12.16 6.48
N SER A 900 -3.54 -13.34 5.86
CA SER A 900 -4.70 -14.25 5.83
C SER A 900 -5.19 -14.64 7.24
N GLY A 901 -4.32 -14.61 8.25
CA GLY A 901 -4.64 -15.14 9.57
C GLY A 901 -4.74 -16.66 9.63
N GLY A 902 -4.41 -17.36 8.53
CA GLY A 902 -4.27 -18.82 8.43
C GLY A 902 -2.81 -19.28 8.45
N PRO A 903 -2.55 -20.55 8.08
CA PRO A 903 -1.20 -21.10 8.04
C PRO A 903 -0.37 -20.60 6.83
N VAL A 904 0.96 -20.76 6.91
CA VAL A 904 1.88 -20.44 5.80
C VAL A 904 2.69 -21.67 5.44
N TYR A 905 2.58 -22.10 4.18
CA TYR A 905 3.31 -23.25 3.66
C TYR A 905 4.26 -22.85 2.52
N ILE A 906 5.43 -23.45 2.50
CA ILE A 906 6.40 -23.34 1.40
C ILE A 906 6.52 -24.66 0.65
N THR A 907 6.84 -24.58 -0.64
CA THR A 907 7.08 -25.75 -1.51
C THR A 907 8.26 -25.46 -2.44
N ASP A 908 9.33 -24.92 -1.85
CA ASP A 908 10.56 -24.57 -2.54
C ASP A 908 11.29 -25.79 -3.09
N GLU A 909 11.83 -25.66 -4.30
CA GLU A 909 12.79 -26.64 -4.80
C GLU A 909 14.05 -26.64 -3.93
N PRO A 910 14.67 -27.80 -3.66
CA PRO A 910 15.91 -27.87 -2.89
C PRO A 910 17.00 -26.93 -3.44
N GLY A 911 17.44 -25.98 -2.60
CA GLY A 911 18.50 -25.02 -2.91
C GLY A 911 18.01 -23.71 -3.53
N LYS A 912 16.71 -23.57 -3.79
CA LYS A 912 16.07 -22.35 -4.31
C LYS A 912 15.18 -21.73 -3.24
N HIS A 913 15.79 -20.93 -2.37
CA HIS A 913 15.12 -20.34 -1.21
C HIS A 913 15.42 -18.83 -1.10
N ASP A 914 14.39 -18.03 -0.85
CA ASP A 914 14.57 -16.63 -0.42
C ASP A 914 14.56 -16.53 1.11
N LEU A 915 15.76 -16.56 1.70
CA LEU A 915 15.95 -16.45 3.15
C LEU A 915 15.49 -15.11 3.73
N LYS A 916 15.58 -14.02 2.95
CA LYS A 916 15.11 -12.70 3.42
C LYS A 916 13.60 -12.69 3.50
N LEU A 917 12.93 -13.29 2.52
CA LEU A 917 11.47 -13.39 2.52
C LEU A 917 10.98 -14.31 3.64
N LEU A 918 11.63 -15.46 3.86
CA LEU A 918 11.34 -16.37 4.97
C LEU A 918 11.48 -15.67 6.33
N ASP A 919 12.53 -14.86 6.51
CA ASP A 919 12.68 -14.05 7.72
C ASP A 919 11.51 -13.07 7.89
N GLN A 920 11.03 -12.40 6.84
CA GLN A 920 9.90 -11.47 6.96
C GLN A 920 8.59 -12.14 7.43
N MET A 921 8.40 -13.43 7.17
CA MET A 921 7.18 -14.18 7.54
C MET A 921 7.27 -14.86 8.91
N THR A 922 8.49 -15.16 9.36
CA THR A 922 8.73 -16.04 10.51
C THR A 922 9.55 -15.38 11.61
N ALA A 923 9.46 -15.93 12.81
CA ALA A 923 10.29 -15.53 13.94
C ALA A 923 10.55 -16.72 14.89
N PRO A 924 11.75 -16.80 15.51
CA PRO A 924 12.03 -17.81 16.53
C PRO A 924 11.31 -17.48 17.84
N THR A 925 10.87 -18.48 18.59
CA THR A 925 10.33 -18.35 19.95
C THR A 925 11.44 -18.40 20.99
N VAL A 926 11.08 -18.21 22.27
CA VAL A 926 12.01 -18.41 23.41
C VAL A 926 12.47 -19.86 23.57
N GLN A 927 11.81 -20.81 22.89
CA GLN A 927 12.15 -22.24 22.88
C GLN A 927 12.93 -22.65 21.61
N ASP A 928 13.39 -21.68 20.82
CA ASP A 928 14.12 -21.90 19.56
C ASP A 928 13.29 -22.63 18.47
N THR A 929 11.96 -22.57 18.57
CA THR A 929 11.03 -23.03 17.52
C THR A 929 10.70 -21.89 16.56
N THR A 930 10.54 -22.18 15.27
CA THR A 930 10.18 -21.17 14.27
C THR A 930 8.67 -21.13 14.09
N ILE A 931 8.08 -19.95 14.27
CA ILE A 931 6.65 -19.71 14.08
C ILE A 931 6.39 -18.64 13.03
N ILE A 932 5.18 -18.64 12.48
CA ILE A 932 4.64 -17.57 11.65
C ILE A 932 3.94 -16.52 12.53
N LEU A 933 3.89 -15.27 12.08
CA LEU A 933 3.25 -14.17 12.81
C LEU A 933 1.80 -13.97 12.38
N ARG A 934 0.96 -14.95 12.69
CA ARG A 934 -0.45 -14.99 12.29
C ARG A 934 -1.31 -13.97 13.06
N PRO A 935 -2.03 -13.05 12.38
CA PRO A 935 -3.02 -12.19 13.02
C PRO A 935 -4.15 -12.98 13.69
N SER A 936 -4.74 -12.42 14.76
CA SER A 936 -5.81 -13.08 15.52
C SER A 936 -7.13 -13.22 14.73
N VAL A 937 -7.39 -12.31 13.78
CA VAL A 937 -8.61 -12.30 12.97
C VAL A 937 -8.29 -12.67 11.52
N ILE A 938 -9.06 -13.58 10.95
CA ILE A 938 -8.92 -14.02 9.55
C ILE A 938 -9.03 -12.84 8.59
N GLY A 939 -8.08 -12.75 7.69
CA GLY A 939 -8.01 -11.76 6.63
C GLY A 939 -9.06 -12.01 5.55
N ARG A 940 -9.75 -10.96 5.13
CA ARG A 940 -10.75 -11.00 4.04
C ARG A 940 -10.71 -9.73 3.22
N THR A 941 -11.27 -9.74 2.02
CA THR A 941 -11.48 -8.51 1.26
C THR A 941 -12.34 -7.53 2.06
N ILE A 942 -11.99 -6.24 2.08
CA ILE A 942 -12.88 -5.17 2.57
C ILE A 942 -13.73 -4.56 1.46
N ASP A 943 -13.44 -4.90 0.20
CA ASP A 943 -14.10 -4.41 -1.00
C ASP A 943 -14.98 -5.48 -1.63
N VAL A 944 -16.06 -5.85 -0.94
CA VAL A 944 -16.93 -7.00 -1.30
C VAL A 944 -17.41 -6.96 -2.76
N TYR A 945 -17.66 -5.76 -3.30
CA TYR A 945 -18.32 -5.56 -4.59
C TYR A 945 -17.40 -5.10 -5.74
N ASN A 946 -16.07 -5.10 -5.51
CA ASN A 946 -15.12 -4.77 -6.56
C ASN A 946 -14.82 -6.01 -7.41
N ASP A 947 -15.10 -5.92 -8.71
CA ASP A 947 -14.79 -7.00 -9.66
C ASP A 947 -13.27 -7.10 -9.87
N TYR A 948 -12.78 -8.31 -10.15
CA TYR A 948 -11.38 -8.57 -10.48
C TYR A 948 -10.87 -7.68 -11.63
N ASN A 949 -11.73 -7.44 -12.63
CA ASN A 949 -11.44 -6.68 -13.84
C ASN A 949 -11.70 -5.17 -13.72
N ASP A 950 -12.32 -4.70 -12.63
CA ASP A 950 -12.44 -3.25 -12.36
C ASP A 950 -11.06 -2.61 -12.19
N GLY A 951 -10.04 -3.43 -11.87
CA GLY A 951 -8.66 -2.99 -11.90
C GLY A 951 -8.27 -2.09 -10.74
N GLN A 952 -8.95 -2.27 -9.61
CA GLN A 952 -8.61 -1.66 -8.34
C GLN A 952 -7.57 -2.52 -7.60
N ILE A 953 -6.87 -1.91 -6.64
CA ILE A 953 -6.02 -2.66 -5.70
C ILE A 953 -6.93 -3.50 -4.81
N LEU A 954 -6.62 -4.79 -4.67
CA LEU A 954 -7.30 -5.65 -3.72
C LEU A 954 -6.86 -5.29 -2.30
N ARG A 955 -7.83 -4.98 -1.43
CA ARG A 955 -7.59 -4.64 -0.04
C ARG A 955 -8.06 -5.76 0.89
N VAL A 956 -7.12 -6.39 1.59
CA VAL A 956 -7.38 -7.47 2.54
C VAL A 956 -7.23 -6.92 3.96
N GLY A 957 -8.31 -6.90 4.72
CA GLY A 957 -8.32 -6.42 6.10
C GLY A 957 -8.20 -7.56 7.10
N SER A 958 -7.35 -7.38 8.12
CA SER A 958 -7.20 -8.25 9.28
C SER A 958 -7.03 -7.41 10.56
N TYR A 959 -7.02 -8.06 11.72
CA TYR A 959 -6.87 -7.44 13.03
C TYR A 959 -6.11 -8.37 13.98
N THR A 960 -5.30 -7.80 14.87
CA THR A 960 -4.60 -8.55 15.92
C THR A 960 -4.65 -7.82 17.26
N GLY A 961 -4.80 -8.58 18.35
CA GLY A 961 -4.93 -8.04 19.71
C GLY A 961 -6.39 -7.90 20.19
N TRP A 962 -6.55 -7.27 21.36
CA TRP A 962 -7.85 -7.07 22.01
C TRP A 962 -8.68 -5.98 21.34
N ALA A 963 -10.00 -6.11 21.35
CA ALA A 963 -10.88 -5.09 20.78
C ALA A 963 -10.56 -3.68 21.32
N LYS A 964 -10.54 -2.68 20.44
CA LYS A 964 -10.18 -1.26 20.69
C LYS A 964 -8.70 -0.96 20.99
N THR A 965 -7.91 -1.91 21.47
CA THR A 965 -6.48 -1.69 21.81
C THR A 965 -5.51 -2.44 20.90
N GLY A 966 -6.00 -3.38 20.10
CA GLY A 966 -5.26 -4.07 19.06
C GLY A 966 -5.02 -3.20 17.82
N SER A 967 -4.35 -3.78 16.84
CA SER A 967 -3.93 -3.09 15.62
C SER A 967 -4.68 -3.62 14.40
N GLY A 968 -5.23 -2.71 13.61
CA GLY A 968 -5.83 -3.02 12.32
C GLY A 968 -4.74 -3.17 11.26
N ILE A 969 -4.83 -4.22 10.44
CA ILE A 969 -3.85 -4.54 9.40
C ILE A 969 -4.57 -4.51 8.05
N LEU A 970 -3.98 -3.88 7.06
CA LEU A 970 -4.50 -3.80 5.69
C LEU A 970 -3.42 -4.19 4.69
N GLY A 971 -3.67 -5.26 3.95
CA GLY A 971 -2.85 -5.75 2.85
C GLY A 971 -3.38 -5.19 1.55
N LEU A 972 -2.50 -4.66 0.72
CA LEU A 972 -2.82 -4.03 -0.55
C LEU A 972 -2.10 -4.82 -1.64
N PHE A 973 -2.84 -5.30 -2.64
CA PHE A 973 -2.30 -6.15 -3.71
C PHE A 973 -2.66 -5.59 -5.07
N ASN A 974 -1.65 -5.31 -5.90
CA ASN A 974 -1.88 -4.88 -7.27
C ASN A 974 -2.21 -6.08 -8.16
N LEU A 975 -3.45 -6.12 -8.67
CA LEU A 975 -3.91 -7.19 -9.54
C LEU A 975 -3.58 -6.93 -11.03
N LYS A 976 -3.15 -5.71 -11.37
CA LYS A 976 -2.87 -5.29 -12.75
C LYS A 976 -1.39 -5.47 -13.12
N PRO A 977 -1.10 -5.77 -14.39
CA PRO A 977 0.25 -5.71 -14.94
C PRO A 977 0.67 -4.26 -15.26
N ALA A 978 0.41 -3.32 -14.34
CA ALA A 978 0.73 -1.90 -14.47
C ALA A 978 0.72 -1.21 -13.10
N ASP A 979 1.51 -0.14 -12.97
CA ASP A 979 1.55 0.67 -11.76
C ASP A 979 0.15 1.22 -11.42
N THR A 980 -0.27 1.02 -10.18
CA THR A 980 -1.59 1.44 -9.69
C THR A 980 -1.43 2.19 -8.38
N SER A 981 -2.14 3.31 -8.25
CA SER A 981 -2.17 4.10 -7.02
C SER A 981 -3.51 3.97 -6.30
N CYS A 982 -3.51 3.98 -4.98
CA CYS A 982 -4.71 4.11 -4.17
C CYS A 982 -4.51 5.06 -2.98
N MET A 983 -5.63 5.50 -2.43
CA MET A 983 -5.69 6.20 -1.15
C MET A 983 -6.35 5.28 -0.12
N VAL A 984 -5.81 5.25 1.09
CA VAL A 984 -6.34 4.44 2.20
C VAL A 984 -6.73 5.38 3.32
N SER A 985 -7.98 5.29 3.76
CA SER A 985 -8.49 6.04 4.90
C SER A 985 -8.24 5.29 6.19
N LEU A 986 -8.04 6.00 7.30
CA LEU A 986 -7.89 5.39 8.62
C LEU A 986 -9.13 4.55 9.00
N ILE A 987 -10.32 4.92 8.53
CA ILE A 987 -11.55 4.13 8.79
C ILE A 987 -11.62 2.81 8.02
N ASP A 988 -10.76 2.60 7.03
CA ASP A 988 -10.72 1.35 6.25
C ASP A 988 -10.07 0.20 7.03
N PHE A 989 -9.32 0.51 8.09
CA PHE A 989 -8.65 -0.50 8.92
C PHE A 989 -9.64 -1.21 9.84
N PRO A 990 -9.67 -2.56 9.85
CA PRO A 990 -10.51 -3.30 10.78
C PRO A 990 -10.20 -2.94 12.24
N GLY A 991 -11.25 -2.84 13.07
CA GLY A 991 -11.15 -2.48 14.48
C GLY A 991 -11.17 -0.98 14.78
N ILE A 992 -11.18 -0.13 13.74
CA ILE A 992 -11.33 1.32 13.88
C ILE A 992 -12.79 1.72 13.68
N HIS A 993 -13.35 2.52 14.60
CA HIS A 993 -14.76 2.90 14.61
C HIS A 993 -14.93 4.42 14.44
N LYS A 994 -15.98 4.86 13.72
CA LYS A 994 -16.24 6.28 13.41
C LYS A 994 -16.44 7.16 14.65
N ASP A 995 -16.95 6.59 15.74
CA ASP A 995 -17.23 7.29 17.00
C ASP A 995 -16.03 7.29 17.97
N SER A 996 -14.85 6.89 17.50
CA SER A 996 -13.64 6.82 18.29
C SER A 996 -12.86 8.14 18.26
N ASP A 997 -12.61 8.71 19.44
CA ASP A 997 -11.65 9.82 19.62
C ASP A 997 -10.18 9.33 19.65
N SER A 998 -9.94 8.05 19.38
CA SER A 998 -8.61 7.47 19.41
C SER A 998 -7.74 8.02 18.28
N GLN A 999 -6.46 8.12 18.57
CA GLN A 999 -5.44 8.63 17.67
C GLN A 999 -4.57 7.46 17.23
N TYR A 1000 -4.07 7.50 16.00
CA TYR A 1000 -3.37 6.36 15.40
C TYR A 1000 -2.10 6.81 14.68
N VAL A 1001 -1.17 5.88 14.48
CA VAL A 1001 -0.10 6.00 13.48
C VAL A 1001 -0.19 4.82 12.52
N ILE A 1002 0.08 5.06 11.24
CA ILE A 1002 0.13 4.01 10.23
C ILE A 1002 1.59 3.75 9.88
N ARG A 1003 1.98 2.47 9.86
CA ARG A 1003 3.30 2.03 9.40
C ARG A 1003 3.19 1.26 8.08
N SER A 1004 4.05 1.60 7.12
CA SER A 1004 4.31 0.78 5.93
C SER A 1004 5.34 -0.30 6.25
N HIS A 1005 5.09 -1.52 5.79
CA HIS A 1005 5.98 -2.65 6.01
C HIS A 1005 6.99 -2.84 4.87
N THR A 1006 6.74 -2.27 3.69
CA THR A 1006 7.73 -2.25 2.60
C THR A 1006 8.79 -1.16 2.77
N SER A 1007 8.40 0.06 3.18
CA SER A 1007 9.33 1.20 3.31
C SER A 1007 9.80 1.46 4.74
N GLY A 1008 9.09 0.91 5.74
CA GLY A 1008 9.33 1.18 7.16
C GLY A 1008 8.87 2.57 7.64
N LYS A 1009 8.31 3.41 6.75
CA LYS A 1009 7.80 4.74 7.10
C LYS A 1009 6.64 4.65 8.08
N VAL A 1010 6.60 5.59 9.02
CA VAL A 1010 5.51 5.78 9.99
C VAL A 1010 4.94 7.19 9.78
N THR A 1011 3.62 7.30 9.74
CA THR A 1011 2.95 8.60 9.63
C THR A 1011 3.15 9.46 10.87
N GLU A 1012 2.89 10.75 10.74
CA GLU A 1012 2.51 11.57 11.91
C GLU A 1012 1.21 11.05 12.52
N GLN A 1013 0.81 11.63 13.65
CA GLN A 1013 -0.39 11.22 14.36
C GLN A 1013 -1.66 11.52 13.55
N MET A 1014 -2.46 10.50 13.30
CA MET A 1014 -3.66 10.54 12.49
C MET A 1014 -4.92 10.56 13.35
N HIS A 1015 -5.96 11.24 12.84
CA HIS A 1015 -7.24 11.44 13.53
C HIS A 1015 -8.44 11.21 12.62
N LEU A 1016 -9.53 10.67 13.18
CA LEU A 1016 -10.82 10.53 12.48
C LEU A 1016 -11.67 11.82 12.51
N ALA A 1017 -11.45 12.69 13.51
CA ALA A 1017 -12.34 13.80 13.85
C ALA A 1017 -12.37 14.94 12.81
N ALA A 1018 -13.47 15.71 12.85
CA ALA A 1018 -14.02 16.41 11.70
C ALA A 1018 -13.45 17.82 11.37
N SER A 1019 -12.24 18.20 11.78
CA SER A 1019 -11.68 19.53 11.42
C SER A 1019 -11.08 19.56 10.01
N SER A 1020 -10.78 20.75 9.48
CA SER A 1020 -10.48 21.02 8.06
C SER A 1020 -9.06 20.68 7.57
N ASP A 1021 -8.16 20.21 8.44
CA ASP A 1021 -6.73 19.93 8.15
C ASP A 1021 -6.35 18.43 8.28
N ARG A 1022 -7.25 17.50 7.90
CA ARG A 1022 -7.17 16.08 8.29
C ARG A 1022 -5.98 15.30 7.71
N GLN A 1023 -5.14 14.77 8.60
CA GLN A 1023 -4.26 13.62 8.36
C GLN A 1023 -5.03 12.32 8.63
N SER A 1024 -6.01 11.98 7.79
CA SER A 1024 -6.82 10.75 7.93
C SER A 1024 -6.66 9.78 6.77
N VAL A 1025 -5.85 10.14 5.77
CA VAL A 1025 -5.65 9.37 4.54
C VAL A 1025 -4.15 9.23 4.28
N VAL A 1026 -3.74 8.09 3.73
CA VAL A 1026 -2.40 7.87 3.18
C VAL A 1026 -2.51 7.49 1.71
N SER A 1027 -1.45 7.75 0.95
CA SER A 1027 -1.36 7.37 -0.45
C SER A 1027 -0.33 6.27 -0.67
N ILE A 1028 -0.64 5.37 -1.59
CA ILE A 1028 0.16 4.20 -1.94
C ILE A 1028 0.22 4.09 -3.45
N ILE A 1029 1.40 3.71 -3.96
CA ILE A 1029 1.65 3.38 -5.36
C ILE A 1029 2.32 2.02 -5.38
N LEU A 1030 1.68 1.05 -6.04
CA LEU A 1030 2.18 -0.30 -6.22
C LEU A 1030 2.54 -0.51 -7.68
N GLN A 1031 3.74 -1.01 -7.93
CA GLN A 1031 4.16 -1.44 -9.27
C GLN A 1031 3.46 -2.73 -9.69
N ASP A 1032 3.66 -3.20 -10.93
CA ASP A 1032 3.29 -4.56 -11.32
C ASP A 1032 3.79 -5.59 -10.28
N LYS A 1033 2.93 -6.54 -9.89
CA LYS A 1033 3.16 -7.55 -8.83
C LYS A 1033 3.46 -6.95 -7.44
N GLY A 1034 3.26 -5.64 -7.29
CA GLY A 1034 3.48 -4.91 -6.06
C GLY A 1034 2.44 -5.23 -5.00
N TRP A 1035 2.88 -5.18 -3.74
CA TRP A 1035 2.05 -5.33 -2.57
C TRP A 1035 2.51 -4.37 -1.47
N GLU A 1036 1.66 -4.11 -0.49
CA GLU A 1036 2.00 -3.40 0.74
C GLU A 1036 1.21 -3.99 1.91
N ILE A 1037 1.76 -3.94 3.12
CA ILE A 1037 1.00 -4.14 4.36
C ILE A 1037 1.10 -2.85 5.16
N LEU A 1038 -0.06 -2.26 5.44
CA LEU A 1038 -0.19 -1.14 6.36
C LEU A 1038 -0.72 -1.65 7.69
N THR A 1039 -0.15 -1.20 8.79
CA THR A 1039 -0.70 -1.45 10.12
C THR A 1039 -1.00 -0.14 10.82
N ALA A 1040 -2.23 0.02 11.30
CA ALA A 1040 -2.67 1.15 12.11
C ALA A 1040 -2.56 0.79 13.60
N TYR A 1041 -1.72 1.51 14.32
CA TYR A 1041 -1.47 1.32 15.74
C TYR A 1041 -2.15 2.42 16.56
N PRO A 1042 -2.95 2.07 17.58
CA PRO A 1042 -3.50 3.07 18.49
C PRO A 1042 -2.37 3.73 19.29
N THR A 1043 -2.41 5.05 19.42
CA THR A 1043 -1.45 5.82 20.21
C THR A 1043 -2.03 6.25 21.55
N TYR A 1044 -1.21 6.22 22.59
CA TYR A 1044 -1.54 6.64 23.95
C TYR A 1044 -0.73 7.87 24.35
N SER A 1045 -1.39 8.86 24.94
CA SER A 1045 -0.80 10.14 25.31
C SER A 1045 -0.42 10.19 26.80
N PHE A 1046 0.82 10.60 27.09
CA PHE A 1046 1.32 10.80 28.45
C PHE A 1046 2.08 12.13 28.56
N THR A 1047 2.03 12.77 29.72
CA THR A 1047 2.81 13.99 29.99
C THR A 1047 4.00 13.64 30.89
N LEU A 1048 5.22 13.81 30.38
CA LEU A 1048 6.45 13.49 31.10
C LEU A 1048 7.06 14.76 31.73
N ASN A 1049 7.56 14.63 32.96
CA ASN A 1049 8.21 15.73 33.66
C ASN A 1049 9.64 15.93 33.13
N GLY A 1050 9.93 17.09 32.55
CA GLY A 1050 11.25 17.41 32.01
C GLY A 1050 12.31 17.57 33.10
N ASN A 1051 13.48 16.98 32.90
CA ASN A 1051 14.58 16.99 33.86
C ASN A 1051 15.59 18.13 33.54
N ILE A 1052 15.22 19.41 33.68
CA ILE A 1052 16.18 20.54 33.63
C ILE A 1052 15.76 21.67 34.61
N ARG A 1053 16.75 22.16 35.36
CA ARG A 1053 16.75 23.33 36.26
C ARG A 1053 16.35 24.66 35.58
N SER A 1054 15.07 24.82 35.22
CA SER A 1054 14.49 26.05 34.71
C SER A 1054 13.20 26.34 35.47
N THR A 1055 12.98 27.58 35.89
CA THR A 1055 11.89 28.05 36.75
C THR A 1055 10.50 28.08 36.06
N ALA A 1056 10.27 27.23 35.05
CA ALA A 1056 8.98 27.05 34.41
C ALA A 1056 8.69 25.55 34.24
N SER A 1057 7.78 25.04 35.07
CA SER A 1057 7.27 23.66 35.02
C SER A 1057 6.30 23.48 33.85
N GLN A 1058 6.79 23.07 32.68
CA GLN A 1058 5.93 22.58 31.59
C GLN A 1058 6.33 21.13 31.26
N GLY A 1059 5.43 20.19 31.51
CA GLY A 1059 5.59 18.79 31.12
C GLY A 1059 5.52 18.63 29.59
N VAL A 1060 6.19 17.61 29.07
CA VAL A 1060 6.27 17.33 27.63
C VAL A 1060 5.26 16.24 27.26
N LEU A 1061 4.30 16.58 26.38
CA LEU A 1061 3.34 15.62 25.85
C LEU A 1061 4.05 14.61 24.93
N THR A 1062 3.87 13.33 25.20
CA THR A 1062 4.51 12.20 24.51
C THR A 1062 3.45 11.19 24.13
N ASN A 1063 3.27 10.95 22.82
CA ASN A 1063 2.39 9.91 22.30
C ASN A 1063 3.21 8.66 21.97
N VAL A 1064 2.70 7.49 22.37
CA VAL A 1064 3.43 6.23 22.24
C VAL A 1064 2.56 5.10 21.67
N ALA A 1065 3.18 4.16 20.98
CA ALA A 1065 2.53 2.93 20.50
C ALA A 1065 3.54 1.78 20.40
N VAL A 1066 3.10 0.54 20.63
CA VAL A 1066 3.92 -0.66 20.45
C VAL A 1066 3.67 -1.21 19.05
N LEU A 1067 4.73 -1.26 18.23
CA LEU A 1067 4.62 -1.60 16.80
C LEU A 1067 4.80 -3.09 16.50
N GLY A 1068 5.12 -3.90 17.53
CA GLY A 1068 5.49 -5.31 17.36
C GLY A 1068 6.87 -5.47 16.72
N LEU A 1069 7.10 -6.62 16.05
CA LEU A 1069 8.41 -6.91 15.45
C LEU A 1069 8.62 -6.17 14.12
N LEU A 1070 9.66 -5.34 14.07
CA LEU A 1070 10.13 -4.65 12.87
C LEU A 1070 10.71 -5.66 11.87
N GLY A 1071 10.62 -5.31 10.58
CA GLY A 1071 11.08 -6.17 9.48
C GLY A 1071 10.20 -7.39 9.20
N LYS A 1072 9.11 -7.58 9.95
CA LYS A 1072 8.14 -8.67 9.72
C LYS A 1072 6.86 -8.14 9.06
N MET A 1073 6.28 -8.92 8.15
CA MET A 1073 5.07 -8.54 7.39
C MET A 1073 3.88 -8.23 8.30
N THR A 1074 3.67 -9.05 9.33
CA THR A 1074 2.59 -8.91 10.32
C THR A 1074 3.15 -8.87 11.75
N GLY A 1075 4.25 -8.11 11.93
CA GLY A 1075 5.01 -8.02 13.18
C GLY A 1075 4.19 -7.69 14.44
N ALA A 1076 3.07 -6.97 14.29
CA ALA A 1076 2.13 -6.67 15.36
C ALA A 1076 1.56 -7.95 16.03
N ALA A 1077 1.43 -9.05 15.28
CA ALA A 1077 0.89 -10.31 15.78
C ALA A 1077 1.84 -11.06 16.73
N ALA A 1078 3.09 -10.60 16.87
CA ALA A 1078 4.03 -11.13 17.87
C ALA A 1078 3.73 -10.66 19.30
N VAL A 1079 2.95 -9.58 19.45
CA VAL A 1079 2.59 -8.99 20.75
C VAL A 1079 1.40 -9.75 21.34
N MET A 1080 1.60 -10.34 22.52
CA MET A 1080 0.56 -10.99 23.29
C MET A 1080 -0.22 -9.99 24.15
N SER A 1081 0.52 -9.10 24.82
CA SER A 1081 -0.03 -7.98 25.59
C SER A 1081 0.99 -6.83 25.66
N SER A 1082 0.47 -5.63 25.89
CA SER A 1082 1.30 -4.45 26.17
C SER A 1082 0.56 -3.51 27.11
N ASP A 1083 1.12 -3.29 28.29
CA ASP A 1083 0.61 -2.36 29.28
C ASP A 1083 1.53 -1.13 29.36
N ILE A 1084 0.95 0.06 29.32
CA ILE A 1084 1.68 1.32 29.32
C ILE A 1084 1.11 2.24 30.40
N PHE A 1085 1.93 2.64 31.36
CA PHE A 1085 1.48 3.44 32.50
C PHE A 1085 2.59 4.30 33.09
N LEU A 1086 2.20 5.36 33.80
CA LEU A 1086 3.12 6.17 34.60
C LEU A 1086 3.34 5.49 35.96
N VAL A 1087 4.59 5.26 36.32
CA VAL A 1087 4.96 4.81 37.67
C VAL A 1087 5.05 6.01 38.63
N GLU A 1088 4.96 5.77 39.95
CA GLU A 1088 4.86 6.82 40.99
C GLU A 1088 5.94 7.91 40.91
N ASN A 1089 7.13 7.57 40.39
CA ASN A 1089 8.24 8.51 40.22
C ASN A 1089 8.14 9.38 38.94
N GLY A 1090 7.03 9.30 38.21
CA GLY A 1090 6.74 10.09 37.01
C GLY A 1090 7.36 9.55 35.72
N ARG A 1091 8.03 8.39 35.74
CA ARG A 1091 8.54 7.73 34.54
C ARG A 1091 7.44 6.95 33.84
N LEU A 1092 7.53 6.86 32.52
CA LEU A 1092 6.70 5.95 31.71
C LEU A 1092 7.28 4.55 31.78
N ARG A 1093 6.43 3.54 31.96
CA ARG A 1093 6.79 2.13 31.90
C ARG A 1093 5.93 1.42 30.87
N PHE A 1094 6.57 0.59 30.07
CA PHE A 1094 5.96 -0.38 29.18
C PHE A 1094 6.27 -1.77 29.72
N ASP A 1095 5.25 -2.62 29.86
CA ASP A 1095 5.40 -4.06 30.05
C ASP A 1095 4.84 -4.75 28.80
N ILE A 1096 5.73 -5.34 27.98
CA ILE A 1096 5.39 -5.89 26.66
C ILE A 1096 5.71 -7.39 26.66
N HIS A 1097 4.71 -8.21 26.39
CA HIS A 1097 4.84 -9.66 26.29
C HIS A 1097 4.89 -10.08 24.82
N LEU A 1098 5.97 -10.77 24.42
CA LEU A 1098 6.16 -11.26 23.07
C LEU A 1098 6.17 -12.80 23.03
N LYS A 1099 5.41 -13.39 22.09
CA LYS A 1099 5.48 -14.83 21.81
C LYS A 1099 6.66 -15.23 20.91
N ALA A 1100 7.27 -14.26 20.23
CA ALA A 1100 8.40 -14.45 19.34
C ALA A 1100 9.48 -13.39 19.52
N LEU A 1101 10.71 -13.77 19.22
CA LEU A 1101 11.91 -12.95 19.33
C LEU A 1101 12.24 -12.29 17.99
N GLY A 1102 12.64 -11.03 18.03
CA GLY A 1102 13.07 -10.25 16.87
C GLY A 1102 13.42 -8.82 17.31
N THR A 1103 13.36 -7.88 16.38
CA THR A 1103 13.53 -6.46 16.71
C THR A 1103 12.19 -5.83 17.05
N LEU A 1104 11.93 -5.54 18.32
CA LEU A 1104 10.72 -4.85 18.78
C LEU A 1104 10.79 -3.36 18.44
N GLY A 1105 9.74 -2.82 17.83
CA GLY A 1105 9.57 -1.40 17.57
C GLY A 1105 8.62 -0.73 18.57
N VAL A 1106 9.00 0.43 19.09
CA VAL A 1106 8.14 1.27 19.94
C VAL A 1106 8.17 2.70 19.39
N TYR A 1107 7.00 3.23 19.05
CA TYR A 1107 6.84 4.60 18.57
C TYR A 1107 6.83 5.60 19.74
N PHE A 1108 7.51 6.74 19.55
CA PHE A 1108 7.42 7.93 20.40
C PHE A 1108 7.36 9.19 19.53
N SER A 1109 6.37 10.06 19.76
CA SER A 1109 6.20 11.30 18.99
C SER A 1109 7.35 12.31 19.13
N ASN A 1110 8.12 12.22 20.22
CA ASN A 1110 9.24 13.10 20.55
C ASN A 1110 10.58 12.35 20.68
N LEU A 1111 10.71 11.15 20.08
CA LEU A 1111 11.94 10.33 20.21
C LEU A 1111 13.22 11.10 19.83
N LYS A 1112 13.13 11.97 18.82
CA LYS A 1112 14.23 12.81 18.36
C LYS A 1112 14.87 13.64 19.49
N ASP A 1113 14.06 14.07 20.45
CA ASP A 1113 14.47 14.93 21.57
C ASP A 1113 15.02 14.12 22.76
N LEU A 1114 14.91 12.78 22.71
CA LEU A 1114 15.34 11.87 23.75
C LEU A 1114 16.67 11.20 23.40
N ASN A 1115 17.54 11.03 24.41
CA ASN A 1115 18.80 10.32 24.28
C ASN A 1115 18.69 8.92 24.88
N ILE A 1116 19.00 7.88 24.11
CA ILE A 1116 18.88 6.47 24.53
C ILE A 1116 19.59 6.22 25.87
N ASN A 1117 20.85 6.64 26.01
CA ASN A 1117 21.66 6.36 27.20
C ASN A 1117 21.22 7.14 28.45
N ARG A 1118 20.47 8.24 28.29
CA ARG A 1118 20.05 9.09 29.41
C ARG A 1118 18.61 8.83 29.82
N ASN A 1119 17.74 8.59 28.84
CA ASN A 1119 16.29 8.60 29.03
C ASN A 1119 15.68 7.21 29.03
N PHE A 1120 16.37 6.19 28.53
CA PHE A 1120 15.81 4.85 28.39
C PHE A 1120 16.56 3.83 29.26
N MET A 1121 15.79 2.93 29.85
CA MET A 1121 16.29 1.70 30.45
C MET A 1121 15.42 0.55 29.96
N VAL A 1122 16.02 -0.38 29.21
CA VAL A 1122 15.32 -1.54 28.64
C VAL A 1122 15.79 -2.80 29.35
N MET A 1123 14.84 -3.66 29.69
CA MET A 1123 15.09 -4.93 30.35
C MET A 1123 14.36 -6.08 29.64
N ILE A 1124 14.94 -7.27 29.70
CA ILE A 1124 14.26 -8.52 29.37
C ILE A 1124 14.25 -9.36 30.64
N LEU A 1125 13.07 -9.85 31.04
CA LEU A 1125 12.88 -10.64 32.27
C LEU A 1125 13.50 -9.95 33.51
N GLY A 1126 13.35 -8.63 33.61
CA GLY A 1126 13.89 -7.81 34.70
C GLY A 1126 15.41 -7.59 34.68
N LYS A 1127 16.13 -8.06 33.65
CA LYS A 1127 17.58 -7.87 33.49
C LYS A 1127 17.86 -6.80 32.43
N PRO A 1128 18.71 -5.79 32.71
CA PRO A 1128 19.12 -4.80 31.70
C PRO A 1128 19.78 -5.44 30.49
N ILE A 1129 19.40 -5.01 29.29
CA ILE A 1129 19.97 -5.52 28.04
C ILE A 1129 21.22 -4.74 27.61
N PRO A 1130 22.09 -5.31 26.74
CA PRO A 1130 23.26 -4.61 26.23
C PRO A 1130 22.87 -3.31 25.48
N PRO A 1131 23.49 -2.15 25.74
CA PRO A 1131 23.10 -0.89 25.08
C PRO A 1131 23.11 -0.92 23.55
N LYS A 1132 23.99 -1.75 22.95
CA LYS A 1132 24.09 -1.91 21.48
C LYS A 1132 22.85 -2.52 20.83
N THR A 1133 21.94 -3.13 21.59
CA THR A 1133 20.70 -3.75 21.08
C THR A 1133 19.53 -2.78 21.10
N VAL A 1134 19.76 -1.48 21.36
CA VAL A 1134 18.74 -0.44 21.35
C VAL A 1134 19.22 0.73 20.50
N TRP A 1135 18.43 1.14 19.49
CA TRP A 1135 18.75 2.27 18.61
C TRP A 1135 17.50 3.01 18.13
N LYS A 1136 17.70 4.18 17.53
CA LYS A 1136 16.65 4.92 16.82
C LYS A 1136 16.59 4.45 15.36
N GLU A 1137 15.48 3.85 14.95
CA GLU A 1137 15.33 3.21 13.63
C GLU A 1137 15.28 4.26 12.51
N GLY A 1138 16.29 4.31 11.64
CA GLY A 1138 16.39 5.36 10.61
C GLY A 1138 17.14 6.62 11.05
N GLY A 1139 17.83 6.59 12.20
CA GLY A 1139 18.75 7.65 12.63
C GLY A 1139 18.19 8.61 13.68
N GLU A 1140 18.90 9.71 13.95
CA GLU A 1140 18.63 10.59 15.11
C GLU A 1140 17.26 11.29 15.08
N ASN A 1141 16.71 11.52 13.87
CA ASN A 1141 15.40 12.15 13.66
C ASN A 1141 14.23 11.15 13.65
N SER A 1142 14.47 9.88 13.95
CA SER A 1142 13.43 8.84 13.97
C SER A 1142 12.38 9.07 15.06
N THR A 1143 11.20 8.48 14.86
CA THR A 1143 10.12 8.35 15.84
C THR A 1143 9.97 6.92 16.37
N VAL A 1144 10.82 5.98 15.94
CA VAL A 1144 10.74 4.56 16.33
C VAL A 1144 12.01 4.14 17.07
N LEU A 1145 11.82 3.67 18.31
CA LEU A 1145 12.85 3.01 19.09
C LEU A 1145 12.85 1.52 18.72
N ALA A 1146 13.98 1.02 18.23
CA ALA A 1146 14.18 -0.38 17.92
C ALA A 1146 14.95 -1.07 19.06
N ILE A 1147 14.47 -2.25 19.46
CA ILE A 1147 15.03 -3.08 20.52
C ILE A 1147 15.26 -4.48 19.94
N ASP A 1148 16.50 -4.87 19.67
CA ASP A 1148 16.87 -6.22 19.20
C ASP A 1148 16.77 -7.23 20.35
N VAL A 1149 15.55 -7.73 20.57
CA VAL A 1149 15.23 -8.70 21.62
C VAL A 1149 15.94 -10.03 21.33
N LEU A 1150 16.00 -10.46 20.08
CA LEU A 1150 16.65 -11.72 19.69
C LEU A 1150 18.16 -11.70 19.95
N GLY A 1151 18.84 -10.64 19.54
CA GLY A 1151 20.27 -10.45 19.79
C GLY A 1151 20.59 -10.30 21.27
N ALA A 1152 19.76 -9.56 22.02
CA ALA A 1152 19.89 -9.45 23.47
C ALA A 1152 19.71 -10.81 24.17
N TRP A 1153 18.66 -11.56 23.80
CA TRP A 1153 18.35 -12.89 24.32
C TRP A 1153 19.54 -13.86 24.15
N LYS A 1154 20.10 -13.93 22.94
CA LYS A 1154 21.26 -14.76 22.62
C LYS A 1154 22.53 -14.29 23.35
N CYS A 1155 22.79 -12.98 23.38
CA CYS A 1155 23.98 -12.41 24.02
C CYS A 1155 23.99 -12.65 25.54
N MET A 1156 22.83 -12.54 26.18
CA MET A 1156 22.66 -12.70 27.62
C MET A 1156 22.48 -14.16 28.05
N LYS A 1157 22.32 -15.09 27.08
CA LYS A 1157 22.03 -16.51 27.31
C LYS A 1157 20.82 -16.69 28.23
N LEU A 1158 19.71 -16.03 27.88
CA LEU A 1158 18.47 -16.11 28.64
C LEU A 1158 17.77 -17.44 28.35
N ASP A 1159 17.14 -18.00 29.38
CA ASP A 1159 16.35 -19.21 29.30
C ASP A 1159 14.85 -18.87 29.24
N SER A 1160 14.06 -19.72 28.58
CA SER A 1160 12.61 -19.59 28.54
C SER A 1160 12.02 -19.63 29.94
N GLY A 1161 11.26 -18.60 30.31
CA GLY A 1161 10.47 -18.60 31.53
C GLY A 1161 9.23 -19.49 31.42
N TRP A 1162 8.52 -19.67 32.53
CA TRP A 1162 7.32 -20.52 32.59
C TRP A 1162 6.20 -20.10 31.63
N SER A 1163 6.10 -18.84 31.20
CA SER A 1163 5.03 -18.37 30.30
C SER A 1163 5.29 -18.66 28.82
N ASN A 1164 6.50 -19.11 28.44
CA ASN A 1164 6.97 -19.20 27.04
C ASN A 1164 6.91 -17.88 26.26
N GLU A 1165 6.88 -16.75 26.98
CA GLU A 1165 6.89 -15.41 26.42
C GLU A 1165 8.16 -14.68 26.86
N ALA A 1166 8.58 -13.69 26.07
CA ALA A 1166 9.59 -12.72 26.49
C ALA A 1166 8.88 -11.48 27.07
N LEU A 1167 9.10 -11.19 28.35
CA LEU A 1167 8.70 -9.92 28.97
C LEU A 1167 9.79 -8.87 28.73
N ILE A 1168 9.45 -7.83 27.95
CA ILE A 1168 10.29 -6.67 27.69
C ILE A 1168 9.73 -5.51 28.50
N GLN A 1169 10.60 -4.86 29.28
CA GLN A 1169 10.24 -3.69 30.07
C GLN A 1169 11.01 -2.48 29.57
N VAL A 1170 10.30 -1.40 29.23
CA VAL A 1170 10.90 -0.15 28.78
C VAL A 1170 10.54 0.94 29.78
N PHE A 1171 11.55 1.57 30.37
CA PHE A 1171 11.37 2.72 31.26
C PHE A 1171 11.86 3.98 30.55
N VAL A 1172 11.05 5.05 30.59
CA VAL A 1172 11.34 6.34 29.94
C VAL A 1172 11.15 7.47 30.94
N GLY A 1173 12.15 8.35 31.09
CA GLY A 1173 12.03 9.60 31.86
C GLY A 1173 13.34 10.22 32.29
#